data_AF-A0A7G9FD22-F1
#
_entry.id   AF-A0A7G9FD22-F1
#
_cell.length_a   1.000
_cell.length_b   1.000
_cell.length_c   1.000
_cell.angle_alpha   90.00
_cell.angle_beta   90.00
_cell.angle_gamma   90.00
#
_symmetry.space_group_name_H-M   'P 1'
#
loop_
_entity.id
_entity.type
_entity.pdbx_description
1 polymer ?
#
loop_
_entity_poly.entity_id
_entity_poly.type
_entity_poly.pdbx_seq_one_letter_code
_entity_poly.pdbx_strand_id
1 'polypeptide(L)'
;MAKDSFNKTADWAPGTLDKTRKAIGDIDPKEAATLAKKLGGQVLNERTAHADSPVQNTPRAGRPSAPSSRTPHNPSSPSSGSRSKTSASSSSSHTPVKHRRKNDLQTLSPKLCTEIDKLMMSSEYQIKANYGIFNFIRRFQKDGTEKILPAFYDVTLKLYIDQMEAFITVIKTLIQTAPPTYKTKIAGGSEIKFKFLRMVAGWTMQNIKLAYGDLFMLPQPILVCDLIPFIKAIYRPLMTVYYYGSSKIPKIIKEIYTDQAVYPDTDKEKLQSLAKEAITIWLYIDTEIIRKLYPLLMRMCSDSYEVYPVFFSVKVADILQFVDLHKFDLLLPDKPKEEVKITERKETVVREIHGKRDETVNTGLSLLDRLFPEAGFQKLDTHPDLFPYFQPLYKFGDGFNILSPSNPMQVTVVLLRIIEDFFQGCRNIAFVKEETGGSQSDSIDAVLDTWSAYREDVFNKLYAEPLIYFANQIYSQSDFESSAFGKKSITNLLWQAQYQFLPQLKFKPLVLERPVNDSKYPPLYKRIDFIRKYFTDVANACDAVAHVRGTVDSVKNPWEHYRFDIPNEISKRLDVLLGAQNTTATTNATNANLLKYTLCIAAVLDWWINNPDSPAYSVPPTQVYRISEEDGKPQFSVPERHDQNKLFAEAIRSAYQNKS
;
A
#
# COMPACT_ATOMS: atom_id res chain seq x y z
N MET A 1 13.72 -31.22 60.24
CA MET A 1 12.43 -30.65 59.81
C MET A 1 12.73 -29.66 58.70
N ALA A 2 12.02 -29.59 57.57
CA ALA A 2 10.93 -30.43 57.07
C ALA A 2 11.14 -30.71 55.56
N LYS A 3 10.42 -31.69 55.01
CA LYS A 3 10.36 -31.95 53.56
C LYS A 3 9.33 -31.02 52.93
N ASP A 4 9.58 -30.54 51.73
CA ASP A 4 8.52 -30.23 50.76
C ASP A 4 8.99 -30.50 49.33
N SER A 5 8.63 -31.68 48.83
CA SER A 5 8.81 -32.08 47.44
C SER A 5 7.51 -31.81 46.68
N PHE A 6 7.42 -30.69 45.96
CA PHE A 6 6.26 -30.41 45.11
C PHE A 6 6.12 -31.46 44.00
N ASN A 7 4.98 -32.15 43.99
CA ASN A 7 4.62 -33.12 42.96
C ASN A 7 4.51 -32.44 41.59
N LYS A 8 5.28 -32.92 40.60
CA LYS A 8 5.05 -32.57 39.19
C LYS A 8 3.74 -33.23 38.72
N THR A 9 2.70 -32.44 38.48
CA THR A 9 1.42 -32.91 37.94
C THR A 9 1.26 -32.51 36.47
N ALA A 10 1.97 -33.24 35.61
CA ALA A 10 1.50 -33.50 34.24
C ALA A 10 1.20 -35.01 34.18
N ASP A 11 0.05 -35.40 33.63
CA ASP A 11 -0.21 -36.77 33.13
C ASP A 11 -1.51 -36.73 32.30
N TRP A 12 -1.53 -37.47 31.19
CA TRP A 12 -2.61 -37.45 30.21
C TRP A 12 -3.87 -38.17 30.69
N ALA A 13 -5.03 -37.82 30.14
CA ALA A 13 -6.29 -38.48 30.43
C ALA A 13 -6.30 -39.92 29.86
N PRO A 14 -6.88 -40.92 30.57
CA PRO A 14 -6.83 -42.33 30.15
C PRO A 14 -7.35 -42.58 28.72
N GLY A 15 -6.55 -43.30 27.94
CA GLY A 15 -6.84 -43.65 26.55
C GLY A 15 -6.44 -42.57 25.53
N THR A 16 -5.73 -41.51 25.94
CA THR A 16 -5.31 -40.45 25.00
C THR A 16 -4.09 -40.88 24.18
N LEU A 17 -3.15 -41.60 24.78
CA LEU A 17 -1.99 -42.14 24.06
C LEU A 17 -2.40 -43.21 23.04
N ASP A 18 -3.37 -44.06 23.38
CA ASP A 18 -3.88 -45.12 22.50
C ASP A 18 -4.66 -44.58 21.29
N LYS A 19 -5.46 -43.51 21.47
CA LYS A 19 -6.08 -42.78 20.36
C LYS A 19 -5.03 -42.15 19.43
N THR A 20 -3.98 -41.57 20.01
CA THR A 20 -2.89 -40.94 19.28
C THR A 20 -2.07 -41.98 18.49
N ARG A 21 -1.75 -43.12 19.11
CA ARG A 21 -1.08 -44.26 18.44
C ARG A 21 -1.90 -44.81 17.26
N LYS A 22 -3.22 -44.96 17.41
CA LYS A 22 -4.12 -45.39 16.32
C LYS A 22 -4.24 -44.37 15.18
N ALA A 23 -4.05 -43.07 15.46
CA ALA A 23 -4.11 -42.01 14.44
C ALA A 23 -2.79 -41.85 13.66
N ILE A 24 -1.66 -42.24 14.25
CA ILE A 24 -0.32 -42.11 13.67
C ILE A 24 0.09 -43.35 12.86
N GLY A 25 -0.41 -44.54 13.23
CA GLY A 25 -0.04 -45.81 12.59
C GLY A 25 1.28 -46.39 13.12
N ASP A 26 1.66 -47.55 12.59
CA ASP A 26 2.88 -48.25 13.01
C ASP A 26 4.14 -47.52 12.48
N ILE A 27 4.89 -46.89 13.39
CA ILE A 27 6.19 -46.26 13.10
C ILE A 27 7.30 -47.29 13.29
N ASP A 28 8.29 -47.32 12.38
CA ASP A 28 9.46 -48.18 12.51
C ASP A 28 10.28 -47.84 13.78
N PRO A 29 10.75 -48.83 14.56
CA PRO A 29 11.51 -48.59 15.79
C PRO A 29 12.74 -47.68 15.62
N LYS A 30 13.40 -47.67 14.46
CA LYS A 30 14.56 -46.81 14.16
C LYS A 30 14.13 -45.38 13.84
N GLU A 31 12.97 -45.20 13.23
CA GLU A 31 12.37 -43.89 12.96
C GLU A 31 11.90 -43.24 14.27
N ALA A 32 11.23 -44.01 15.15
CA ALA A 32 10.87 -43.55 16.49
C ALA A 32 12.11 -43.11 17.30
N ALA A 33 13.21 -43.86 17.25
CA ALA A 33 14.45 -43.51 17.94
C ALA A 33 15.13 -42.24 17.37
N THR A 34 15.06 -42.00 16.06
CA THR A 34 15.61 -40.78 15.44
C THR A 34 14.72 -39.56 15.69
N LEU A 35 13.40 -39.73 15.75
CA LEU A 35 12.46 -38.67 16.17
C LEU A 35 12.69 -38.26 17.63
N ALA A 36 12.77 -39.22 18.56
CA ALA A 36 13.05 -38.95 19.97
C ALA A 36 14.38 -38.18 20.17
N LYS A 37 15.43 -38.55 19.42
CA LYS A 37 16.74 -37.89 19.49
C LYS A 37 16.75 -36.48 18.88
N LYS A 38 15.87 -36.18 17.91
CA LYS A 38 15.77 -34.86 17.27
C LYS A 38 14.80 -33.90 17.97
N LEU A 39 13.76 -34.41 18.64
CA LEU A 39 12.68 -33.59 19.20
C LEU A 39 12.87 -33.23 20.68
N GLY A 40 13.80 -33.88 21.40
CA GLY A 40 14.34 -33.39 22.68
C GLY A 40 13.28 -33.10 23.77
N GLY A 41 12.48 -34.09 24.17
CA GLY A 41 11.44 -33.95 25.19
C GLY A 41 11.49 -35.03 26.27
N GLN A 42 10.97 -34.71 27.47
CA GLN A 42 10.78 -35.70 28.54
C GLN A 42 9.60 -36.63 28.22
N VAL A 43 9.78 -37.92 28.51
CA VAL A 43 8.70 -38.91 28.47
C VAL A 43 7.80 -38.69 29.69
N LEU A 44 6.51 -38.51 29.45
CA LEU A 44 5.46 -38.38 30.47
C LEU A 44 4.62 -39.67 30.52
N ASN A 45 3.98 -39.93 31.65
CA ASN A 45 3.21 -41.15 31.87
C ASN A 45 1.70 -40.91 31.65
N GLU A 46 0.91 -41.97 31.79
CA GLU A 46 -0.55 -41.95 31.74
C GLU A 46 -1.10 -42.51 33.06
N ARG A 47 -2.18 -41.92 33.57
CA ARG A 47 -2.72 -42.31 34.88
C ARG A 47 -3.32 -43.72 34.83
N THR A 48 -2.84 -44.60 35.71
CA THR A 48 -3.49 -45.90 35.96
C THR A 48 -4.90 -45.70 36.52
N ALA A 49 -5.88 -46.38 35.93
CA ALA A 49 -7.25 -46.37 36.45
C ALA A 49 -7.31 -47.09 37.80
N HIS A 50 -7.71 -46.36 38.85
CA HIS A 50 -8.09 -46.98 40.12
C HIS A 50 -9.49 -47.60 39.98
N ALA A 51 -9.62 -48.84 40.44
CA ALA A 51 -10.88 -49.57 40.52
C ALA A 51 -11.24 -49.81 41.99
N ASP A 52 -12.50 -49.55 42.35
CA ASP A 52 -13.31 -50.31 43.31
C ASP A 52 -14.78 -49.85 43.14
N SER A 53 -15.81 -50.67 42.87
CA SER A 53 -16.30 -51.97 43.41
C SER A 53 -17.45 -51.73 44.43
N PRO A 54 -18.45 -52.65 44.63
CA PRO A 54 -18.79 -53.91 43.94
C PRO A 54 -20.32 -54.14 43.69
N VAL A 55 -20.74 -55.42 43.51
CA VAL A 55 -22.11 -56.03 43.55
C VAL A 55 -22.84 -56.20 42.20
N GLN A 56 -23.26 -57.39 41.71
CA GLN A 56 -23.01 -58.81 42.11
C GLN A 56 -23.26 -59.81 40.93
N ASN A 57 -22.45 -60.88 40.88
CA ASN A 57 -22.75 -62.29 40.52
C ASN A 57 -23.34 -62.75 39.14
N THR A 58 -22.43 -63.19 38.23
CA THR A 58 -22.23 -64.60 37.69
C THR A 58 -23.37 -65.47 37.09
N PRO A 59 -23.11 -66.54 36.27
CA PRO A 59 -21.85 -67.02 35.64
C PRO A 59 -21.89 -67.46 34.14
N ARG A 60 -20.80 -67.12 33.41
CA ARG A 60 -19.91 -67.96 32.55
C ARG A 60 -20.38 -69.27 31.85
N ALA A 61 -20.20 -69.31 30.51
CA ALA A 61 -19.80 -70.42 29.58
C ALA A 61 -20.54 -70.28 28.22
N GLY A 62 -20.06 -70.66 27.03
CA GLY A 62 -18.78 -71.20 26.55
C GLY A 62 -18.78 -71.29 24.99
N ARG A 63 -17.62 -71.54 24.36
CA ARG A 63 -17.44 -71.81 22.90
C ARG A 63 -18.22 -73.08 22.46
N PRO A 64 -18.52 -73.34 21.15
CA PRO A 64 -17.49 -73.50 20.11
C PRO A 64 -17.90 -73.19 18.63
N SER A 65 -17.05 -73.69 17.72
CA SER A 65 -16.91 -73.42 16.27
C SER A 65 -17.90 -74.14 15.32
N ALA A 66 -17.77 -73.83 14.02
CA ALA A 66 -18.48 -74.37 12.86
C ALA A 66 -18.44 -75.92 12.68
N PRO A 67 -19.25 -76.47 11.75
CA PRO A 67 -18.63 -76.97 10.51
C PRO A 67 -19.42 -76.67 9.20
N SER A 68 -19.07 -77.37 8.10
CA SER A 68 -19.16 -76.93 6.70
C SER A 68 -19.95 -77.89 5.78
N SER A 69 -20.05 -77.50 4.50
CA SER A 69 -20.45 -78.28 3.30
C SER A 69 -21.96 -78.41 3.01
N ARG A 70 -22.42 -78.50 1.75
CA ARG A 70 -21.72 -78.88 0.50
C ARG A 70 -22.36 -78.27 -0.78
N THR A 71 -21.56 -78.22 -1.85
CA THR A 71 -21.84 -77.84 -3.26
C THR A 71 -22.80 -78.83 -3.98
N PRO A 72 -23.20 -78.66 -5.28
CA PRO A 72 -22.75 -77.74 -6.37
C PRO A 72 -23.91 -76.88 -6.96
N HIS A 73 -23.91 -76.21 -8.13
CA HIS A 73 -23.08 -76.25 -9.37
C HIS A 73 -22.96 -74.88 -10.08
N ASN A 74 -22.16 -74.83 -11.15
CA ASN A 74 -22.04 -73.80 -12.23
C ASN A 74 -22.19 -74.56 -13.59
N PRO A 75 -22.26 -73.98 -14.82
CA PRO A 75 -22.14 -72.57 -15.22
C PRO A 75 -23.11 -72.11 -16.34
N SER A 76 -22.97 -70.85 -16.78
CA SER A 76 -22.90 -70.37 -18.19
C SER A 76 -23.64 -69.04 -18.48
N SER A 77 -22.99 -68.20 -19.30
CA SER A 77 -23.51 -67.00 -19.96
C SER A 77 -23.61 -67.29 -21.47
N PRO A 78 -23.82 -66.31 -22.40
CA PRO A 78 -24.69 -65.13 -22.41
C PRO A 78 -25.58 -65.07 -23.69
N SER A 79 -26.77 -64.46 -23.64
CA SER A 79 -27.53 -64.01 -24.84
C SER A 79 -28.59 -62.98 -24.39
N SER A 80 -28.61 -61.72 -24.86
CA SER A 80 -28.96 -61.14 -26.18
C SER A 80 -30.48 -60.99 -26.42
N GLY A 81 -30.93 -59.75 -26.68
CA GLY A 81 -32.32 -59.39 -27.03
C GLY A 81 -32.90 -58.37 -26.04
N SER A 82 -33.14 -57.10 -26.37
CA SER A 82 -34.23 -56.59 -27.23
C SER A 82 -35.58 -57.24 -26.85
N ARG A 83 -36.62 -56.50 -26.43
CA ARG A 83 -37.09 -55.22 -26.99
C ARG A 83 -38.10 -54.50 -26.09
N SER A 84 -38.23 -53.18 -26.29
CA SER A 84 -39.44 -52.34 -26.12
C SER A 84 -40.23 -52.33 -24.78
N LYS A 85 -40.32 -51.11 -24.21
CA LYS A 85 -41.53 -50.33 -23.86
C LYS A 85 -42.64 -51.07 -23.06
N THR A 86 -43.21 -50.51 -21.98
CA THR A 86 -43.66 -49.11 -21.83
C THR A 86 -43.85 -48.75 -20.34
N SER A 87 -44.31 -47.51 -20.07
CA SER A 87 -44.82 -46.99 -18.79
C SER A 87 -43.89 -47.07 -17.57
N ALA A 88 -43.10 -46.02 -17.39
CA ALA A 88 -42.73 -45.54 -16.06
C ALA A 88 -43.27 -44.12 -15.90
N SER A 89 -43.98 -43.89 -14.79
CA SER A 89 -44.41 -42.57 -14.33
C SER A 89 -43.24 -41.60 -14.24
N SER A 90 -43.51 -40.31 -14.43
CA SER A 90 -42.55 -39.23 -14.24
C SER A 90 -42.23 -39.04 -12.75
N SER A 91 -41.46 -39.95 -12.17
CA SER A 91 -40.65 -39.63 -11.01
C SER A 91 -39.51 -38.73 -11.48
N SER A 92 -39.44 -37.52 -10.93
CA SER A 92 -38.35 -36.58 -11.17
C SER A 92 -37.06 -37.17 -10.61
N SER A 93 -36.30 -37.86 -11.46
CA SER A 93 -34.96 -38.33 -11.12
C SER A 93 -34.07 -37.11 -10.91
N HIS A 94 -33.92 -36.67 -9.66
CA HIS A 94 -32.88 -35.72 -9.27
C HIS A 94 -31.53 -36.38 -9.57
N THR A 95 -30.99 -36.11 -10.75
CA THR A 95 -29.57 -36.34 -11.02
C THR A 95 -28.79 -35.56 -9.98
N PRO A 96 -27.94 -36.20 -9.15
CA PRO A 96 -27.20 -35.48 -8.13
C PRO A 96 -26.35 -34.41 -8.80
N VAL A 97 -26.46 -33.17 -8.30
CA VAL A 97 -25.65 -32.05 -8.78
C VAL A 97 -24.19 -32.39 -8.51
N LYS A 98 -23.35 -32.34 -9.56
CA LYS A 98 -21.91 -32.66 -9.49
C LYS A 98 -21.12 -31.38 -9.70
N HIS A 99 -19.92 -31.32 -9.11
CA HIS A 99 -18.94 -30.27 -9.39
C HIS A 99 -18.72 -30.08 -10.89
N ARG A 100 -18.36 -28.84 -11.27
CA ARG A 100 -17.90 -28.54 -12.63
C ARG A 100 -16.63 -29.31 -12.97
N ARG A 101 -16.45 -29.63 -14.26
CA ARG A 101 -15.27 -30.40 -14.67
C ARG A 101 -14.05 -29.51 -14.55
N LYS A 102 -12.94 -30.05 -14.03
CA LYS A 102 -11.68 -29.28 -13.94
C LYS A 102 -11.18 -28.78 -15.29
N ASN A 103 -11.56 -29.47 -16.36
CA ASN A 103 -11.30 -29.09 -17.76
C ASN A 103 -12.01 -27.79 -18.19
N ASP A 104 -12.98 -27.30 -17.41
CA ASP A 104 -13.67 -26.02 -17.66
C ASP A 104 -12.80 -24.81 -17.23
N LEU A 105 -11.67 -25.05 -16.54
CA LEU A 105 -10.63 -24.06 -16.28
C LEU A 105 -9.55 -24.11 -17.37
N GLN A 106 -8.99 -22.95 -17.72
CA GLN A 106 -7.83 -22.85 -18.60
C GLN A 106 -6.67 -23.73 -18.09
N THR A 107 -6.02 -24.44 -19.01
CA THR A 107 -4.86 -25.30 -18.70
C THR A 107 -3.62 -24.43 -18.53
N LEU A 108 -3.15 -24.30 -17.29
CA LEU A 108 -2.02 -23.44 -16.93
C LEU A 108 -0.81 -24.27 -16.48
N SER A 109 0.38 -23.67 -16.55
CA SER A 109 1.59 -24.33 -16.03
C SER A 109 1.50 -24.54 -14.50
N PRO A 110 2.08 -25.63 -13.94
CA PRO A 110 2.06 -25.86 -12.50
C PRO A 110 2.72 -24.75 -11.67
N LYS A 111 3.69 -24.03 -12.26
CA LYS A 111 4.32 -22.85 -11.65
C LYS A 111 3.31 -21.70 -11.51
N LEU A 112 2.63 -21.35 -12.61
CA LEU A 112 1.61 -20.31 -12.65
C LEU A 112 0.45 -20.63 -11.69
N CYS A 113 -0.06 -21.86 -11.67
CA CYS A 113 -1.07 -22.27 -10.68
C CYS A 113 -0.58 -22.04 -9.23
N THR A 114 0.69 -22.34 -8.93
CA THR A 114 1.26 -22.15 -7.59
C THR A 114 1.37 -20.66 -7.22
N GLU A 115 1.66 -19.78 -8.18
CA GLU A 115 1.73 -18.32 -7.96
C GLU A 115 0.35 -17.70 -7.74
N ILE A 116 -0.63 -18.08 -8.56
CA ILE A 116 -2.03 -17.68 -8.39
C ILE A 116 -2.60 -18.22 -7.08
N ASP A 117 -2.28 -19.45 -6.70
CA ASP A 117 -2.69 -20.02 -5.41
C ASP A 117 -2.08 -19.24 -4.23
N LYS A 118 -0.80 -18.85 -4.30
CA LYS A 118 -0.16 -18.02 -3.25
C LYS A 118 -0.86 -16.66 -3.10
N LEU A 119 -1.26 -16.07 -4.22
CA LEU A 119 -2.04 -14.83 -4.23
C LEU A 119 -3.41 -15.03 -3.58
N MET A 120 -4.15 -16.08 -3.93
CA MET A 120 -5.45 -16.43 -3.32
C MET A 120 -5.38 -16.74 -1.81
N MET A 121 -4.23 -17.17 -1.31
CA MET A 121 -3.95 -17.41 0.13
C MET A 121 -3.57 -16.15 0.91
N SER A 122 -3.23 -15.05 0.23
CA SER A 122 -2.67 -13.88 0.91
C SER A 122 -3.69 -13.26 1.87
N SER A 123 -3.21 -12.58 2.91
CA SER A 123 -4.07 -11.88 3.88
C SER A 123 -4.90 -10.76 3.28
N GLU A 124 -4.62 -10.36 2.03
CA GLU A 124 -5.39 -9.39 1.25
C GLU A 124 -6.64 -9.99 0.59
N TYR A 125 -6.54 -11.22 0.06
CA TYR A 125 -7.60 -11.85 -0.75
C TYR A 125 -8.41 -12.90 0.03
N GLN A 126 -7.75 -13.71 0.88
CA GLN A 126 -8.38 -14.70 1.76
C GLN A 126 -9.35 -15.71 1.09
N ILE A 127 -9.20 -15.93 -0.22
CA ILE A 127 -10.04 -16.84 -1.03
C ILE A 127 -9.80 -18.31 -0.64
N LYS A 128 -8.53 -18.64 -0.32
CA LYS A 128 -8.10 -19.99 0.07
C LYS A 128 -7.48 -19.99 1.46
N ALA A 129 -7.69 -21.07 2.21
CA ALA A 129 -7.10 -21.27 3.53
C ALA A 129 -5.56 -21.24 3.44
N ASN A 130 -4.93 -20.48 4.34
CA ASN A 130 -3.48 -20.33 4.44
C ASN A 130 -2.97 -20.99 5.74
N TYR A 131 -2.13 -22.01 5.59
CA TYR A 131 -1.55 -22.80 6.69
C TYR A 131 -0.08 -22.44 6.96
N GLY A 132 0.39 -21.28 6.48
CA GLY A 132 1.76 -20.80 6.68
C GLY A 132 2.81 -21.78 6.12
N ILE A 133 3.78 -22.17 6.95
CA ILE A 133 4.81 -23.17 6.58
C ILE A 133 4.22 -24.56 6.26
N PHE A 134 3.03 -24.88 6.77
CA PHE A 134 2.34 -26.15 6.54
C PHE A 134 1.46 -26.16 5.28
N ASN A 135 1.60 -25.15 4.41
CA ASN A 135 0.84 -25.03 3.16
C ASN A 135 0.99 -26.21 2.18
N PHE A 136 1.98 -27.09 2.39
CA PHE A 136 2.15 -28.36 1.68
C PHE A 136 1.05 -29.40 2.00
N ILE A 137 0.45 -29.36 3.20
CA ILE A 137 -0.56 -30.35 3.65
C ILE A 137 -1.75 -30.44 2.69
N ARG A 138 -2.12 -29.33 2.03
CA ARG A 138 -3.20 -29.29 1.02
C ARG A 138 -2.93 -30.16 -0.22
N ARG A 139 -1.68 -30.51 -0.53
CA ARG A 139 -1.37 -31.47 -1.61
C ARG A 139 -1.71 -32.92 -1.22
N PHE A 140 -1.83 -33.20 0.07
CA PHE A 140 -2.23 -34.50 0.62
C PHE A 140 -3.74 -34.56 0.93
N GLN A 141 -4.46 -33.45 0.84
CA GLN A 141 -5.91 -33.40 0.91
C GLN A 141 -6.53 -33.54 -0.47
N LYS A 142 -7.56 -34.39 -0.60
CA LYS A 142 -8.33 -34.51 -1.83
C LYS A 142 -8.88 -33.13 -2.24
N ASP A 143 -8.55 -32.70 -3.46
CA ASP A 143 -8.89 -31.39 -4.04
C ASP A 143 -8.43 -30.16 -3.21
N GLY A 144 -7.49 -30.34 -2.28
CA GLY A 144 -7.07 -29.31 -1.31
C GLY A 144 -6.38 -28.08 -1.90
N THR A 145 -5.86 -28.15 -3.12
CA THR A 145 -5.33 -26.99 -3.87
C THR A 145 -6.44 -26.16 -4.53
N GLU A 146 -7.60 -26.74 -4.81
CA GLU A 146 -8.73 -26.06 -5.48
C GLU A 146 -9.85 -25.66 -4.52
N LYS A 147 -9.83 -26.16 -3.28
CA LYS A 147 -10.80 -25.83 -2.23
C LYS A 147 -10.83 -24.33 -1.90
N ILE A 148 -12.04 -23.76 -1.90
CA ILE A 148 -12.34 -22.40 -1.46
C ILE A 148 -12.59 -22.38 0.07
N LEU A 149 -12.28 -21.26 0.72
CA LEU A 149 -12.57 -21.04 2.15
C LEU A 149 -14.07 -20.80 2.38
N PRO A 150 -14.76 -21.47 3.32
CA PRO A 150 -16.19 -21.27 3.55
C PRO A 150 -16.60 -19.81 3.80
N ALA A 151 -15.87 -19.11 4.69
CA ALA A 151 -16.11 -17.70 4.99
C ALA A 151 -16.09 -16.79 3.75
N PHE A 152 -15.35 -17.15 2.69
CA PHE A 152 -15.32 -16.38 1.45
C PHE A 152 -16.68 -16.44 0.73
N TYR A 153 -17.27 -17.62 0.54
CA TYR A 153 -18.57 -17.71 -0.12
C TYR A 153 -19.75 -17.43 0.82
N ASP A 154 -19.68 -17.81 2.10
CA ASP A 154 -20.77 -17.59 3.07
C ASP A 154 -20.95 -16.10 3.46
N VAL A 155 -19.86 -15.33 3.52
CA VAL A 155 -19.84 -13.94 4.01
C VAL A 155 -19.36 -12.96 2.95
N THR A 156 -18.15 -13.14 2.40
CA THR A 156 -17.53 -12.15 1.52
C THR A 156 -18.30 -11.97 0.21
N LEU A 157 -18.65 -13.07 -0.47
CA LEU A 157 -19.41 -13.01 -1.71
C LEU A 157 -20.82 -12.43 -1.51
N LYS A 158 -21.49 -12.74 -0.39
CA LYS A 158 -22.78 -12.13 -0.05
C LYS A 158 -22.68 -10.60 0.06
N LEU A 159 -21.70 -10.11 0.83
CA LEU A 159 -21.46 -8.67 0.98
C LEU A 159 -21.19 -7.99 -0.38
N TYR A 160 -20.48 -8.65 -1.30
CA TYR A 160 -20.24 -8.12 -2.64
C TYR A 160 -21.53 -8.02 -3.49
N ILE A 161 -22.43 -8.99 -3.38
CA ILE A 161 -23.76 -8.94 -4.02
C ILE A 161 -24.57 -7.77 -3.47
N ASP A 162 -24.63 -7.63 -2.14
CA ASP A 162 -25.39 -6.58 -1.45
C ASP A 162 -24.89 -5.17 -1.85
N GLN A 163 -23.57 -4.97 -1.96
CA GLN A 163 -22.98 -3.69 -2.38
C GLN A 163 -23.20 -3.39 -3.87
N MET A 164 -23.17 -4.39 -4.76
CA MET A 164 -23.54 -4.20 -6.16
C MET A 164 -25.03 -3.84 -6.32
N GLU A 165 -25.91 -4.47 -5.55
CA GLU A 165 -27.35 -4.15 -5.56
C GLU A 165 -27.63 -2.76 -5.01
N ALA A 166 -26.94 -2.35 -3.94
CA ALA A 166 -27.01 -0.99 -3.40
C ALA A 166 -26.60 0.05 -4.45
N PHE A 167 -25.47 -0.15 -5.15
CA PHE A 167 -25.02 0.78 -6.21
C PHE A 167 -26.06 0.95 -7.33
N ILE A 168 -26.61 -0.17 -7.83
CA ILE A 168 -27.65 -0.15 -8.87
C ILE A 168 -28.90 0.57 -8.36
N THR A 169 -29.26 0.39 -7.08
CA THR A 169 -30.43 1.02 -6.45
C THR A 169 -30.25 2.54 -6.32
N VAL A 170 -29.08 3.00 -5.86
CA VAL A 170 -28.78 4.44 -5.73
C VAL A 170 -28.74 5.11 -7.11
N ILE A 171 -28.14 4.49 -8.13
CA ILE A 171 -28.12 5.02 -9.50
C ILE A 171 -29.53 5.05 -10.11
N LYS A 172 -30.36 4.01 -9.90
CA LYS A 172 -31.78 4.03 -10.30
C LYS A 172 -32.56 5.13 -9.59
N THR A 173 -32.27 5.37 -8.31
CA THR A 173 -32.90 6.43 -7.53
C THR A 173 -32.52 7.80 -8.07
N LEU A 174 -31.24 8.05 -8.38
CA LEU A 174 -30.76 9.28 -9.03
C LEU A 174 -31.42 9.57 -10.40
N ILE A 175 -31.83 8.51 -11.13
CA ILE A 175 -32.60 8.65 -12.37
C ILE A 175 -34.08 8.93 -12.07
N GLN A 176 -34.65 8.29 -11.04
CA GLN A 176 -36.05 8.46 -10.65
C GLN A 176 -36.34 9.80 -9.99
N THR A 177 -35.40 10.36 -9.21
CA THR A 177 -35.52 11.71 -8.62
C THR A 177 -35.30 12.83 -9.63
N ALA A 178 -34.73 12.54 -10.80
CA ALA A 178 -34.42 13.55 -11.80
C ALA A 178 -35.69 14.21 -12.39
N PRO A 179 -35.65 15.52 -12.74
CA PRO A 179 -36.74 16.20 -13.43
C PRO A 179 -37.13 15.53 -14.76
N PRO A 180 -38.38 15.66 -15.24
CA PRO A 180 -38.82 15.06 -16.51
C PRO A 180 -37.96 15.47 -17.72
N THR A 181 -37.51 16.73 -17.75
CA THR A 181 -36.60 17.30 -18.75
C THR A 181 -35.18 16.73 -18.70
N TYR A 182 -34.74 16.22 -17.55
CA TYR A 182 -33.47 15.51 -17.42
C TYR A 182 -33.63 14.02 -17.74
N LYS A 183 -34.76 13.41 -17.39
CA LYS A 183 -35.10 12.02 -17.76
C LYS A 183 -35.13 11.81 -19.28
N THR A 184 -35.69 12.75 -20.04
CA THR A 184 -35.66 12.71 -21.51
C THR A 184 -34.23 12.84 -22.07
N LYS A 185 -33.37 13.68 -21.46
CA LYS A 185 -31.94 13.74 -21.78
C LYS A 185 -31.19 12.44 -21.45
N ILE A 186 -31.49 11.78 -20.31
CA ILE A 186 -30.93 10.45 -20.00
C ILE A 186 -31.35 9.42 -21.07
N ALA A 187 -32.61 9.42 -21.49
CA ALA A 187 -33.15 8.46 -22.45
C ALA A 187 -32.56 8.62 -23.86
N GLY A 188 -32.46 9.85 -24.37
CA GLY A 188 -32.05 10.14 -25.76
C GLY A 188 -30.64 10.70 -25.96
N GLY A 189 -29.99 11.22 -24.90
CA GLY A 189 -28.72 11.94 -25.02
C GLY A 189 -27.53 11.06 -25.37
N SER A 190 -26.57 11.61 -26.13
CA SER A 190 -25.33 10.92 -26.53
C SER A 190 -24.18 11.09 -25.53
N GLU A 191 -24.31 12.03 -24.58
CA GLU A 191 -23.27 12.35 -23.59
C GLU A 191 -22.94 11.15 -22.67
N ILE A 192 -21.70 11.11 -22.23
CA ILE A 192 -21.10 9.94 -21.57
C ILE A 192 -21.76 9.63 -20.23
N LYS A 193 -22.20 10.66 -19.50
CA LYS A 193 -22.99 10.54 -18.25
C LYS A 193 -24.37 9.88 -18.46
N PHE A 194 -25.05 10.17 -19.57
CA PHE A 194 -26.33 9.54 -19.92
C PHE A 194 -26.16 8.09 -20.40
N LYS A 195 -25.05 7.79 -21.08
CA LYS A 195 -24.65 6.40 -21.38
C LYS A 195 -24.34 5.61 -20.11
N PHE A 196 -23.54 6.16 -19.19
CA PHE A 196 -23.24 5.59 -17.88
C PHE A 196 -24.49 5.27 -17.07
N LEU A 197 -25.39 6.25 -16.90
CA LEU A 197 -26.66 6.07 -16.17
C LEU A 197 -27.50 4.93 -16.77
N ARG A 198 -27.65 4.87 -18.10
CA ARG A 198 -28.40 3.79 -18.77
C ARG A 198 -27.72 2.42 -18.61
N MET A 199 -26.39 2.33 -18.73
CA MET A 199 -25.67 1.07 -18.55
C MET A 199 -25.86 0.52 -17.15
N VAL A 200 -25.58 1.31 -16.10
CA VAL A 200 -25.68 0.85 -14.71
C VAL A 200 -27.13 0.58 -14.30
N ALA A 201 -28.10 1.38 -14.78
CA ALA A 201 -29.51 1.09 -14.56
C ALA A 201 -29.98 -0.21 -15.27
N GLY A 202 -29.34 -0.57 -16.38
CA GLY A 202 -29.54 -1.83 -17.10
C GLY A 202 -28.90 -3.06 -16.43
N TRP A 203 -28.07 -2.90 -15.39
CA TRP A 203 -27.49 -4.04 -14.69
C TRP A 203 -28.55 -4.84 -13.93
N THR A 204 -28.48 -6.17 -14.04
CA THR A 204 -29.43 -7.12 -13.46
C THR A 204 -28.77 -8.00 -12.40
N MET A 205 -29.25 -7.96 -11.16
CA MET A 205 -28.75 -8.84 -10.09
C MET A 205 -29.21 -10.31 -10.23
N GLN A 206 -30.18 -10.61 -11.11
CA GLN A 206 -30.75 -11.95 -11.27
C GLN A 206 -29.69 -13.01 -11.58
N ASN A 207 -28.83 -12.80 -12.58
CA ASN A 207 -27.81 -13.78 -12.96
C ASN A 207 -26.75 -13.97 -11.86
N ILE A 208 -26.40 -12.91 -11.12
CA ILE A 208 -25.45 -12.97 -10.01
C ILE A 208 -26.06 -13.76 -8.84
N LYS A 209 -27.30 -13.47 -8.47
CA LYS A 209 -28.03 -14.14 -7.37
C LYS A 209 -28.32 -15.62 -7.68
N LEU A 210 -28.64 -15.96 -8.93
CA LEU A 210 -28.79 -17.34 -9.38
C LEU A 210 -27.44 -18.09 -9.29
N ALA A 211 -26.38 -17.55 -9.91
CA ALA A 211 -25.06 -18.17 -9.87
C ALA A 211 -24.48 -18.31 -8.45
N TYR A 212 -24.88 -17.42 -7.52
CA TYR A 212 -24.56 -17.54 -6.10
C TYR A 212 -25.39 -18.60 -5.38
N GLY A 213 -26.70 -18.67 -5.64
CA GLY A 213 -27.58 -19.71 -5.09
C GLY A 213 -27.17 -21.12 -5.50
N ASP A 214 -26.75 -21.30 -6.76
CA ASP A 214 -26.25 -22.56 -7.30
C ASP A 214 -25.04 -23.11 -6.51
N LEU A 215 -24.20 -22.23 -5.91
CA LEU A 215 -23.05 -22.64 -5.10
C LEU A 215 -23.46 -23.48 -3.88
N PHE A 216 -24.63 -23.22 -3.31
CA PHE A 216 -25.16 -23.95 -2.14
C PHE A 216 -25.85 -25.28 -2.52
N MET A 217 -26.11 -25.50 -3.82
CA MET A 217 -26.64 -26.76 -4.34
C MET A 217 -25.54 -27.76 -4.73
N LEU A 218 -24.27 -27.35 -4.66
CA LEU A 218 -23.11 -28.17 -4.98
C LEU A 218 -22.65 -29.02 -3.79
N PRO A 219 -21.98 -30.17 -4.04
CA PRO A 219 -21.34 -30.93 -2.97
C PRO A 219 -20.24 -30.09 -2.30
N GLN A 220 -20.06 -30.26 -0.99
CA GLN A 220 -18.95 -29.62 -0.28
C GLN A 220 -17.69 -30.51 -0.33
N PRO A 221 -16.47 -29.94 -0.47
CA PRO A 221 -16.17 -28.50 -0.48
C PRO A 221 -16.28 -27.84 -1.86
N ILE A 222 -16.70 -26.56 -1.91
CA ILE A 222 -16.70 -25.75 -3.14
C ILE A 222 -15.28 -25.60 -3.71
N LEU A 223 -15.13 -25.76 -5.03
CA LEU A 223 -13.87 -25.66 -5.77
C LEU A 223 -13.78 -24.38 -6.62
N VAL A 224 -12.56 -24.01 -7.04
CA VAL A 224 -12.33 -22.86 -7.95
C VAL A 224 -13.14 -22.95 -9.26
N CYS A 225 -13.30 -24.14 -9.84
CA CYS A 225 -14.08 -24.33 -11.07
C CYS A 225 -15.59 -24.06 -10.87
N ASP A 226 -16.11 -24.27 -9.66
CA ASP A 226 -17.52 -24.05 -9.33
C ASP A 226 -17.86 -22.54 -9.31
N LEU A 227 -16.89 -21.67 -9.03
CA LEU A 227 -17.05 -20.21 -9.03
C LEU A 227 -17.10 -19.56 -10.43
N ILE A 228 -16.81 -20.29 -11.51
CA ILE A 228 -16.76 -19.73 -12.89
C ILE A 228 -18.03 -18.94 -13.26
N PRO A 229 -19.26 -19.45 -13.06
CA PRO A 229 -20.49 -18.71 -13.42
C PRO A 229 -20.65 -17.43 -12.64
N PHE A 230 -20.32 -17.46 -11.35
CA PHE A 230 -20.44 -16.32 -10.44
C PHE A 230 -19.44 -15.21 -10.80
N ILE A 231 -18.17 -15.56 -11.03
CA ILE A 231 -17.14 -14.61 -11.45
C ILE A 231 -17.49 -14.00 -12.82
N LYS A 232 -17.96 -14.80 -13.78
CA LYS A 232 -18.47 -14.29 -15.07
C LYS A 232 -19.68 -13.36 -14.87
N ALA A 233 -20.63 -13.72 -14.02
CA ALA A 233 -21.84 -12.92 -13.76
C ALA A 233 -21.54 -11.58 -13.05
N ILE A 234 -20.53 -11.52 -12.17
CA ILE A 234 -20.09 -10.27 -11.53
C ILE A 234 -19.28 -9.40 -12.49
N TYR A 235 -18.28 -9.96 -13.19
CA TYR A 235 -17.41 -9.13 -14.02
C TYR A 235 -18.08 -8.62 -15.28
N ARG A 236 -19.09 -9.33 -15.83
CA ARG A 236 -19.82 -8.87 -17.02
C ARG A 236 -20.41 -7.45 -16.87
N PRO A 237 -21.25 -7.12 -15.87
CA PRO A 237 -21.70 -5.74 -15.68
C PRO A 237 -20.52 -4.80 -15.34
N LEU A 238 -19.63 -5.18 -14.42
CA LEU A 238 -18.55 -4.29 -13.95
C LEU A 238 -17.60 -3.82 -15.07
N MET A 239 -17.24 -4.72 -16.00
CA MET A 239 -16.33 -4.40 -17.11
C MET A 239 -16.94 -3.41 -18.12
N THR A 240 -18.27 -3.31 -18.23
CA THR A 240 -18.92 -2.28 -19.07
C THR A 240 -18.58 -0.85 -18.65
N VAL A 241 -18.19 -0.64 -17.39
CA VAL A 241 -17.92 0.70 -16.83
C VAL A 241 -16.46 0.87 -16.40
N TYR A 242 -15.79 -0.20 -15.94
CA TYR A 242 -14.42 -0.15 -15.40
C TYR A 242 -13.40 0.54 -16.34
N TYR A 243 -13.46 0.21 -17.64
CA TYR A 243 -12.52 0.75 -18.65
C TYR A 243 -12.66 2.25 -18.93
N TYR A 244 -13.67 2.93 -18.36
CA TYR A 244 -13.72 4.39 -18.35
C TYR A 244 -12.62 5.01 -17.47
N GLY A 245 -12.22 4.30 -16.41
CA GLY A 245 -11.19 4.68 -15.45
C GLY A 245 -11.75 4.99 -14.05
N SER A 246 -11.17 4.36 -13.02
CA SER A 246 -11.63 4.42 -11.62
C SER A 246 -11.76 5.84 -11.06
N SER A 247 -10.85 6.75 -11.42
CA SER A 247 -10.89 8.17 -11.00
C SER A 247 -11.87 9.04 -11.77
N LYS A 248 -12.45 8.55 -12.87
CA LYS A 248 -13.37 9.30 -13.73
C LYS A 248 -14.85 9.01 -13.46
N ILE A 249 -15.21 7.82 -13.00
CA ILE A 249 -16.60 7.50 -12.62
C ILE A 249 -17.12 8.40 -11.47
N PRO A 250 -16.35 8.68 -10.40
CA PRO A 250 -16.75 9.68 -9.41
C PRO A 250 -16.92 11.10 -9.97
N LYS A 251 -16.23 11.44 -11.07
CA LYS A 251 -16.42 12.74 -11.75
C LYS A 251 -17.74 12.77 -12.52
N ILE A 252 -18.09 11.69 -13.25
CA ILE A 252 -19.41 11.55 -13.88
C ILE A 252 -20.54 11.71 -12.85
N ILE A 253 -20.44 11.05 -11.69
CA ILE A 253 -21.50 11.12 -10.67
C ILE A 253 -21.63 12.54 -10.11
N LYS A 254 -20.51 13.26 -9.91
CA LYS A 254 -20.53 14.69 -9.54
C LYS A 254 -21.13 15.58 -10.63
N GLU A 255 -20.85 15.30 -11.90
CA GLU A 255 -21.39 16.05 -13.04
C GLU A 255 -22.92 15.87 -13.15
N ILE A 256 -23.42 14.65 -12.96
CA ILE A 256 -24.85 14.34 -12.89
C ILE A 256 -25.52 15.09 -11.74
N TYR A 257 -24.87 15.16 -10.57
CA TYR A 257 -25.34 15.98 -9.46
C TYR A 257 -25.41 17.47 -9.84
N THR A 258 -24.33 18.03 -10.42
CA THR A 258 -24.32 19.46 -10.78
C THR A 258 -25.37 19.81 -11.81
N ASP A 259 -25.58 18.96 -12.83
CA ASP A 259 -26.62 19.18 -13.84
C ASP A 259 -28.02 19.20 -13.21
N GLN A 260 -28.32 18.23 -12.33
CA GLN A 260 -29.65 18.10 -11.72
C GLN A 260 -29.92 19.18 -10.64
N ALA A 261 -28.88 19.67 -9.96
CA ALA A 261 -28.98 20.72 -8.95
C ALA A 261 -29.28 22.13 -9.52
N VAL A 262 -29.21 22.31 -10.84
CA VAL A 262 -29.62 23.55 -11.54
C VAL A 262 -31.15 23.70 -11.59
N TYR A 263 -31.90 22.60 -11.60
CA TYR A 263 -33.36 22.66 -11.69
C TYR A 263 -33.97 23.07 -10.32
N PRO A 264 -34.93 24.02 -10.29
CA PRO A 264 -35.44 24.60 -9.05
C PRO A 264 -36.22 23.60 -8.18
N ASP A 265 -36.91 22.65 -8.80
CA ASP A 265 -37.77 21.66 -8.12
C ASP A 265 -36.99 20.46 -7.53
N THR A 266 -35.65 20.49 -7.60
CA THR A 266 -34.81 19.38 -7.13
C THR A 266 -34.42 19.55 -5.67
N ASP A 267 -34.71 18.55 -4.84
CA ASP A 267 -34.18 18.42 -3.47
C ASP A 267 -32.65 18.23 -3.52
N LYS A 268 -31.92 19.33 -3.27
CA LYS A 268 -30.46 19.38 -3.41
C LYS A 268 -29.75 18.57 -2.34
N GLU A 269 -30.29 18.49 -1.13
CA GLU A 269 -29.68 17.74 -0.03
C GLU A 269 -29.78 16.23 -0.29
N LYS A 270 -30.95 15.75 -0.68
CA LYS A 270 -31.18 14.35 -1.06
C LYS A 270 -30.43 13.96 -2.33
N LEU A 271 -30.33 14.85 -3.31
CA LEU A 271 -29.50 14.60 -4.50
C LEU A 271 -28.01 14.52 -4.12
N GLN A 272 -27.54 15.36 -3.20
CA GLN A 272 -26.15 15.37 -2.75
C GLN A 272 -25.81 14.11 -1.93
N SER A 273 -26.72 13.63 -1.08
CA SER A 273 -26.52 12.40 -0.31
C SER A 273 -26.43 11.18 -1.24
N LEU A 274 -27.38 11.03 -2.18
CA LEU A 274 -27.35 9.97 -3.20
C LEU A 274 -26.07 9.99 -4.05
N ALA A 275 -25.58 11.18 -4.43
CA ALA A 275 -24.35 11.31 -5.19
C ALA A 275 -23.11 10.91 -4.36
N LYS A 276 -23.04 11.29 -3.08
CA LYS A 276 -21.98 10.87 -2.15
C LYS A 276 -22.01 9.35 -1.92
N GLU A 277 -23.20 8.78 -1.74
CA GLU A 277 -23.43 7.35 -1.56
C GLU A 277 -22.98 6.56 -2.79
N ALA A 278 -23.43 6.93 -4.00
CA ALA A 278 -23.03 6.29 -5.25
C ALA A 278 -21.51 6.32 -5.47
N ILE A 279 -20.83 7.43 -5.16
CA ILE A 279 -19.36 7.52 -5.22
C ILE A 279 -18.71 6.57 -4.22
N THR A 280 -19.23 6.49 -3.01
CA THR A 280 -18.68 5.65 -1.93
C THR A 280 -18.80 4.16 -2.27
N ILE A 281 -19.98 3.73 -2.73
CA ILE A 281 -20.20 2.34 -3.14
C ILE A 281 -19.39 2.01 -4.40
N TRP A 282 -19.25 2.92 -5.37
CA TRP A 282 -18.37 2.70 -6.53
C TRP A 282 -16.90 2.49 -6.12
N LEU A 283 -16.38 3.28 -5.18
CA LEU A 283 -15.02 3.12 -4.66
C LEU A 283 -14.84 1.78 -3.93
N TYR A 284 -15.88 1.30 -3.22
CA TYR A 284 -15.88 -0.05 -2.66
C TYR A 284 -15.88 -1.13 -3.77
N ILE A 285 -16.71 -0.98 -4.81
CA ILE A 285 -16.74 -1.89 -5.96
C ILE A 285 -15.36 -1.99 -6.63
N ASP A 286 -14.68 -0.86 -6.87
CA ASP A 286 -13.34 -0.83 -7.49
C ASP A 286 -12.25 -1.45 -6.60
N THR A 287 -12.23 -1.08 -5.31
CA THR A 287 -11.13 -1.45 -4.38
C THR A 287 -11.31 -2.79 -3.67
N GLU A 288 -12.54 -3.25 -3.46
CA GLU A 288 -12.85 -4.49 -2.75
C GLU A 288 -13.37 -5.57 -3.72
N ILE A 289 -14.32 -5.29 -4.61
CA ILE A 289 -14.90 -6.32 -5.48
C ILE A 289 -14.01 -6.62 -6.70
N ILE A 290 -13.77 -5.62 -7.56
CA ILE A 290 -12.99 -5.78 -8.80
C ILE A 290 -11.56 -6.21 -8.49
N ARG A 291 -10.94 -5.64 -7.45
CA ARG A 291 -9.64 -6.06 -6.95
C ARG A 291 -9.69 -7.44 -6.30
N LYS A 292 -10.45 -7.70 -5.23
CA LYS A 292 -10.25 -8.97 -4.50
C LYS A 292 -10.74 -10.21 -5.26
N LEU A 293 -11.59 -10.06 -6.27
CA LEU A 293 -11.94 -11.15 -7.17
C LEU A 293 -10.97 -11.35 -8.35
N TYR A 294 -9.99 -10.46 -8.59
CA TYR A 294 -9.10 -10.56 -9.76
C TYR A 294 -8.25 -11.85 -9.78
N PRO A 295 -7.79 -12.44 -8.66
CA PRO A 295 -7.07 -13.71 -8.71
C PRO A 295 -7.91 -14.85 -9.29
N LEU A 296 -9.22 -14.86 -9.03
CA LEU A 296 -10.15 -15.83 -9.59
C LEU A 296 -10.37 -15.58 -11.09
N LEU A 297 -10.55 -14.31 -11.50
CA LEU A 297 -10.65 -13.94 -12.91
C LEU A 297 -9.38 -14.34 -13.69
N MET A 298 -8.20 -13.97 -13.18
CA MET A 298 -6.89 -14.35 -13.75
C MET A 298 -6.73 -15.87 -13.84
N ARG A 299 -7.19 -16.65 -12.83
CA ARG A 299 -7.16 -18.12 -12.91
C ARG A 299 -8.04 -18.69 -14.03
N MET A 300 -9.08 -17.97 -14.43
CA MET A 300 -10.08 -18.42 -15.41
C MET A 300 -9.76 -17.99 -16.84
N CYS A 301 -9.07 -16.85 -17.05
CA CYS A 301 -8.83 -16.30 -18.39
C CYS A 301 -7.39 -15.84 -18.69
N SER A 302 -6.40 -15.99 -17.80
CA SER A 302 -5.01 -15.61 -18.07
C SER A 302 -4.08 -16.80 -18.23
N ASP A 303 -3.27 -16.78 -19.29
CA ASP A 303 -2.14 -17.69 -19.53
C ASP A 303 -0.82 -17.24 -18.87
N SER A 304 -0.74 -16.01 -18.38
CA SER A 304 0.41 -15.45 -17.62
C SER A 304 -0.01 -14.92 -16.24
N TYR A 305 0.97 -14.76 -15.34
CA TYR A 305 0.79 -14.10 -14.05
C TYR A 305 0.92 -12.59 -14.23
N GLU A 306 -0.15 -11.84 -13.98
CA GLU A 306 -0.15 -10.38 -14.08
C GLU A 306 -0.60 -9.76 -12.75
N VAL A 307 0.11 -8.74 -12.27
CA VAL A 307 -0.19 -8.08 -10.99
C VAL A 307 -1.29 -7.03 -11.19
N TYR A 308 -2.15 -6.83 -10.19
CA TYR A 308 -3.12 -5.73 -10.19
C TYR A 308 -2.43 -4.34 -10.13
N PRO A 309 -2.85 -3.35 -10.94
CA PRO A 309 -3.94 -3.36 -11.91
C PRO A 309 -3.53 -3.76 -13.34
N VAL A 310 -2.23 -4.03 -13.58
CA VAL A 310 -1.64 -4.33 -14.91
C VAL A 310 -2.36 -5.46 -15.64
N PHE A 311 -2.84 -6.48 -14.92
CA PHE A 311 -3.70 -7.54 -15.45
C PHE A 311 -4.85 -7.00 -16.33
N PHE A 312 -5.58 -5.99 -15.86
CA PHE A 312 -6.73 -5.46 -16.58
C PHE A 312 -6.36 -4.65 -17.83
N SER A 313 -5.13 -4.16 -17.94
CA SER A 313 -4.63 -3.45 -19.14
C SER A 313 -3.92 -4.36 -20.14
N VAL A 314 -3.29 -5.45 -19.67
CA VAL A 314 -2.56 -6.40 -20.54
C VAL A 314 -3.50 -7.48 -21.10
N LYS A 315 -4.43 -8.00 -20.30
CA LYS A 315 -5.34 -9.11 -20.66
C LYS A 315 -6.73 -8.67 -21.06
N VAL A 316 -6.87 -7.46 -21.64
CA VAL A 316 -8.18 -6.88 -22.02
C VAL A 316 -8.96 -7.83 -22.94
N ALA A 317 -8.31 -8.41 -23.94
CA ALA A 317 -8.96 -9.31 -24.90
C ALA A 317 -9.50 -10.57 -24.21
N ASP A 318 -8.67 -11.21 -23.38
CA ASP A 318 -9.00 -12.47 -22.70
C ASP A 318 -10.09 -12.27 -21.63
N ILE A 319 -10.04 -11.13 -20.90
CA ILE A 319 -11.09 -10.73 -19.95
C ILE A 319 -12.42 -10.52 -20.67
N LEU A 320 -12.45 -9.73 -21.76
CA LEU A 320 -13.68 -9.46 -22.52
C LEU A 320 -14.27 -10.72 -23.15
N GLN A 321 -13.43 -11.59 -23.71
CA GLN A 321 -13.83 -12.90 -24.22
C GLN A 321 -14.42 -13.78 -23.11
N PHE A 322 -13.78 -13.83 -21.93
CA PHE A 322 -14.28 -14.58 -20.79
C PHE A 322 -15.64 -14.06 -20.31
N VAL A 323 -15.83 -12.74 -20.18
CA VAL A 323 -17.09 -12.16 -19.67
C VAL A 323 -18.22 -12.07 -20.71
N ASP A 324 -17.95 -12.40 -21.98
CA ASP A 324 -18.91 -12.28 -23.10
C ASP A 324 -19.35 -10.82 -23.32
N LEU A 325 -18.35 -9.96 -23.60
CA LEU A 325 -18.51 -8.56 -23.99
C LEU A 325 -17.67 -8.21 -25.22
N HIS A 326 -18.15 -7.27 -26.02
CA HIS A 326 -17.40 -6.61 -27.08
C HIS A 326 -17.04 -5.17 -26.70
N LYS A 327 -16.11 -4.58 -27.46
CA LYS A 327 -15.64 -3.19 -27.26
C LYS A 327 -16.78 -2.15 -27.31
N PHE A 328 -17.86 -2.44 -28.03
CA PHE A 328 -19.02 -1.56 -28.16
C PHE A 328 -19.93 -1.55 -26.93
N ASP A 329 -19.83 -2.57 -26.07
CA ASP A 329 -20.58 -2.68 -24.81
C ASP A 329 -19.91 -1.91 -23.66
N LEU A 330 -18.77 -1.24 -23.94
CA LEU A 330 -17.94 -0.56 -22.95
C LEU A 330 -18.14 0.95 -22.98
N LEU A 331 -18.29 1.54 -21.79
CA LEU A 331 -18.11 2.97 -21.56
C LEU A 331 -16.62 3.31 -21.67
N LEU A 332 -16.16 3.59 -22.88
CA LEU A 332 -14.82 4.11 -23.13
C LEU A 332 -14.82 5.64 -23.04
N PRO A 333 -13.74 6.29 -22.57
CA PRO A 333 -13.63 7.74 -22.62
C PRO A 333 -13.71 8.24 -24.07
N ASP A 334 -14.45 9.32 -24.29
CA ASP A 334 -14.46 10.00 -25.59
C ASP A 334 -13.02 10.34 -25.98
N LYS A 335 -12.64 10.04 -27.22
CA LYS A 335 -11.37 10.53 -27.77
C LYS A 335 -11.41 12.06 -27.66
N PRO A 336 -10.40 12.72 -27.08
CA PRO A 336 -10.37 14.18 -27.07
C PRO A 336 -10.49 14.68 -28.51
N LYS A 337 -11.35 15.69 -28.71
CA LYS A 337 -11.30 16.50 -29.93
C LYS A 337 -9.89 17.10 -30.01
N GLU A 338 -9.36 17.21 -31.21
CA GLU A 338 -7.94 17.46 -31.45
C GLU A 338 -7.47 18.83 -30.93
N GLU A 339 -7.08 18.89 -29.67
CA GLU A 339 -6.02 19.78 -29.22
C GLU A 339 -4.70 19.19 -29.72
N VAL A 340 -4.09 19.92 -30.66
CA VAL A 340 -2.77 19.76 -31.29
C VAL A 340 -2.05 18.42 -31.02
N LYS A 341 -2.08 17.53 -32.02
CA LYS A 341 -1.21 16.35 -32.08
C LYS A 341 0.27 16.77 -32.08
N ILE A 342 0.93 16.70 -30.93
CA ILE A 342 2.34 16.34 -30.92
C ILE A 342 2.41 14.85 -31.21
N THR A 343 3.08 14.50 -32.31
CA THR A 343 3.12 13.13 -32.80
C THR A 343 4.13 12.33 -31.98
N GLU A 344 3.66 11.53 -31.02
CA GLU A 344 4.49 10.49 -30.40
C GLU A 344 4.89 9.44 -31.48
N ARG A 345 6.00 9.74 -32.17
CA ARG A 345 6.93 8.68 -32.58
C ARG A 345 7.33 7.91 -31.33
N LYS A 346 7.76 6.66 -31.52
CA LYS A 346 8.40 5.85 -30.48
C LYS A 346 9.78 6.42 -30.14
N GLU A 347 9.80 7.56 -29.45
CA GLU A 347 10.90 7.93 -28.59
C GLU A 347 10.62 7.35 -27.21
N THR A 348 11.66 6.84 -26.57
CA THR A 348 11.61 6.44 -25.17
C THR A 348 11.31 7.69 -24.34
N VAL A 349 10.05 7.88 -23.97
CA VAL A 349 9.66 8.87 -22.95
C VAL A 349 10.34 8.47 -21.66
N VAL A 350 11.52 9.05 -21.45
CA VAL A 350 12.14 9.14 -20.14
C VAL A 350 11.16 9.94 -19.31
N ARG A 351 10.35 9.25 -18.49
CA ARG A 351 9.58 9.90 -17.44
C ARG A 351 10.58 10.75 -16.66
N GLU A 352 10.31 12.04 -16.48
CA GLU A 352 11.09 12.84 -15.52
C GLU A 352 11.06 12.10 -14.18
N ILE A 353 12.21 11.57 -13.78
CA ILE A 353 12.37 10.98 -12.46
C ILE A 353 12.54 12.15 -11.51
N HIS A 354 11.43 12.66 -10.97
CA HIS A 354 11.46 13.66 -9.90
C HIS A 354 12.37 13.13 -8.77
N GLY A 355 13.24 13.99 -8.23
CA GLY A 355 14.25 13.54 -7.29
C GLY A 355 15.34 12.63 -7.88
N LYS A 356 15.61 12.60 -9.19
CA LYS A 356 16.70 11.76 -9.73
C LYS A 356 18.02 12.05 -8.98
N ARG A 357 18.71 10.99 -8.53
CA ARG A 357 20.07 11.07 -8.02
C ARG A 357 21.03 11.28 -9.20
N ASP A 358 21.53 12.50 -9.33
CA ASP A 358 22.47 12.93 -10.36
C ASP A 358 23.77 13.46 -9.72
N GLU A 359 24.63 14.07 -10.54
CA GLU A 359 25.89 14.66 -10.07
C GLU A 359 25.64 15.84 -9.11
N THR A 360 24.60 16.65 -9.33
CA THR A 360 24.20 17.73 -8.42
C THR A 360 23.84 17.21 -7.03
N VAL A 361 23.10 16.10 -6.93
CA VAL A 361 22.81 15.43 -5.65
C VAL A 361 24.09 14.90 -4.99
N ASN A 362 24.98 14.23 -5.74
CA ASN A 362 26.23 13.70 -5.18
C ASN A 362 27.19 14.82 -4.72
N THR A 363 27.26 15.93 -5.45
CA THR A 363 27.97 17.14 -5.04
C THR A 363 27.33 17.78 -3.81
N GLY A 364 25.99 17.80 -3.72
CA GLY A 364 25.27 18.25 -2.53
C GLY A 364 25.57 17.42 -1.28
N LEU A 365 25.58 16.08 -1.38
CA LEU A 365 25.98 15.19 -0.28
C LEU A 365 27.43 15.43 0.15
N SER A 366 28.33 15.65 -0.83
CA SER A 366 29.75 15.97 -0.57
C SER A 366 29.93 17.35 0.07
N LEU A 367 29.11 18.33 -0.30
CA LEU A 367 29.08 19.65 0.30
C LEU A 367 28.51 19.60 1.73
N LEU A 368 27.45 18.82 1.97
CA LEU A 368 26.89 18.60 3.31
C LEU A 368 27.90 17.96 4.26
N ASP A 369 28.64 16.94 3.80
CA ASP A 369 29.69 16.30 4.59
C ASP A 369 30.87 17.27 4.87
N ARG A 370 31.20 18.16 3.93
CA ARG A 370 32.23 19.18 4.13
C ARG A 370 31.77 20.34 5.03
N LEU A 371 30.49 20.70 5.01
CA LEU A 371 29.88 21.68 5.92
C LEU A 371 29.69 21.09 7.32
N PHE A 372 29.30 19.82 7.42
CA PHE A 372 28.97 19.11 8.65
C PHE A 372 29.68 17.75 8.72
N PRO A 373 31.02 17.74 8.96
CA PRO A 373 31.79 16.49 9.00
C PRO A 373 31.27 15.55 10.08
N GLU A 374 31.27 14.25 9.76
CA GLU A 374 30.75 13.17 10.62
C GLU A 374 29.25 13.25 10.98
N ALA A 375 28.47 14.11 10.35
CA ALA A 375 27.02 14.12 10.53
C ALA A 375 26.32 12.92 9.90
N GLY A 376 26.95 12.23 8.94
CA GLY A 376 26.45 10.98 8.35
C GLY A 376 25.81 11.10 6.97
N PHE A 377 25.81 12.29 6.33
CA PHE A 377 25.16 12.50 5.02
C PHE A 377 25.65 11.58 3.89
N GLN A 378 26.90 11.08 3.95
CA GLN A 378 27.41 10.10 2.99
C GLN A 378 26.81 8.69 3.15
N LYS A 379 26.12 8.42 4.27
CA LYS A 379 25.58 7.11 4.67
C LYS A 379 24.11 7.20 5.09
N LEU A 380 23.30 8.02 4.40
CA LEU A 380 21.87 8.16 4.71
C LEU A 380 21.08 6.85 4.57
N ASP A 381 21.62 5.86 3.86
CA ASP A 381 21.11 4.49 3.79
C ASP A 381 21.20 3.72 5.12
N THR A 382 22.13 4.10 6.01
CA THR A 382 22.24 3.52 7.36
C THR A 382 21.39 4.24 8.41
N HIS A 383 20.53 5.19 8.00
CA HIS A 383 19.65 5.99 8.88
C HIS A 383 20.40 6.61 10.08
N PRO A 384 21.43 7.44 9.83
CA PRO A 384 22.26 8.03 10.87
C PRO A 384 21.43 8.99 11.72
N ASP A 385 21.62 8.94 13.04
CA ASP A 385 20.92 9.83 13.95
C ASP A 385 21.46 11.26 13.86
N LEU A 386 20.69 12.14 13.24
CA LEU A 386 21.07 13.54 13.07
C LEU A 386 20.80 14.41 14.31
N PHE A 387 20.02 13.94 15.29
CA PHE A 387 19.65 14.75 16.46
C PHE A 387 20.87 15.15 17.31
N PRO A 388 21.75 14.23 17.76
CA PRO A 388 22.92 14.58 18.58
C PRO A 388 23.82 15.63 17.93
N TYR A 389 23.96 15.56 16.60
CA TYR A 389 24.80 16.47 15.85
C TYR A 389 24.18 17.86 15.70
N PHE A 390 22.91 17.94 15.31
CA PHE A 390 22.28 19.19 14.88
C PHE A 390 21.49 19.94 15.96
N GLN A 391 21.06 19.27 17.03
CA GLN A 391 20.35 19.96 18.11
C GLN A 391 21.16 21.10 18.76
N PRO A 392 22.48 20.96 19.04
CA PRO A 392 23.30 22.03 19.59
C PRO A 392 23.51 23.21 18.64
N LEU A 393 23.48 22.95 17.33
CA LEU A 393 23.68 23.95 16.28
C LEU A 393 22.42 24.79 16.03
N TYR A 394 21.25 24.14 15.96
CA TYR A 394 20.01 24.78 15.51
C TYR A 394 18.92 24.90 16.58
N LYS A 395 19.04 24.21 17.72
CA LYS A 395 18.10 24.24 18.85
C LYS A 395 16.65 24.02 18.38
N PHE A 396 16.39 22.87 17.76
CA PHE A 396 15.03 22.52 17.35
C PHE A 396 14.11 22.41 18.57
N GLY A 397 12.83 22.74 18.36
CA GLY A 397 11.81 22.55 19.38
C GLY A 397 11.52 21.08 19.66
N ASP A 398 10.72 20.84 20.69
CA ASP A 398 10.28 19.50 21.07
C ASP A 398 9.62 18.75 19.90
N GLY A 399 9.76 17.43 19.92
CA GLY A 399 9.36 16.52 18.84
C GLY A 399 10.50 16.15 17.90
N PHE A 400 11.47 17.03 17.62
CA PHE A 400 12.67 16.65 16.85
C PHE A 400 13.57 15.67 17.63
N ASN A 401 13.67 15.85 18.94
CA ASN A 401 14.26 14.92 19.91
C ASN A 401 13.58 13.55 19.95
N ILE A 402 12.28 13.47 19.66
CA ILE A 402 11.48 12.23 19.74
C ILE A 402 11.55 11.42 18.44
N LEU A 403 11.88 12.05 17.30
CA LEU A 403 11.98 11.37 16.00
C LEU A 403 12.98 10.21 16.03
N SER A 404 12.52 9.03 15.61
CA SER A 404 13.40 7.89 15.30
C SER A 404 14.43 8.29 14.24
N PRO A 405 15.70 7.83 14.32
CA PRO A 405 16.67 7.97 13.22
C PRO A 405 16.17 7.38 11.91
N SER A 406 15.39 6.30 11.97
CA SER A 406 14.73 5.66 10.82
C SER A 406 13.52 6.42 10.28
N ASN A 407 13.08 7.50 10.95
CA ASN A 407 11.97 8.31 10.46
C ASN A 407 12.52 9.34 9.45
N PRO A 408 12.14 9.28 8.16
CA PRO A 408 12.64 10.18 7.12
C PRO A 408 12.39 11.67 7.38
N MET A 409 11.48 12.01 8.30
CA MET A 409 11.27 13.38 8.76
C MET A 409 12.50 13.98 9.45
N GLN A 410 13.37 13.17 10.08
CA GLN A 410 14.56 13.71 10.78
C GLN A 410 15.53 14.38 9.78
N VAL A 411 15.88 13.66 8.71
CA VAL A 411 16.71 14.19 7.61
C VAL A 411 16.00 15.35 6.91
N THR A 412 14.69 15.25 6.69
CA THR A 412 13.87 16.30 6.06
C THR A 412 13.93 17.63 6.84
N VAL A 413 13.77 17.60 8.17
CA VAL A 413 13.77 18.79 9.02
C VAL A 413 15.16 19.43 9.14
N VAL A 414 16.22 18.63 9.19
CA VAL A 414 17.61 19.14 9.16
C VAL A 414 17.90 19.83 7.83
N LEU A 415 17.56 19.20 6.70
CA LEU A 415 17.74 19.81 5.37
C LEU A 415 16.89 21.07 5.18
N LEU A 416 15.64 21.08 5.66
CA LEU A 416 14.79 22.28 5.67
C LEU A 416 15.48 23.45 6.37
N ARG A 417 16.08 23.22 7.55
CA ARG A 417 16.77 24.26 8.33
C ARG A 417 18.09 24.71 7.69
N ILE A 418 18.85 23.79 7.11
CA ILE A 418 20.07 24.14 6.36
C ILE A 418 19.69 25.04 5.17
N ILE A 419 18.65 24.69 4.41
CA ILE A 419 18.17 25.49 3.27
C ILE A 419 17.60 26.84 3.75
N GLU A 420 16.94 26.89 4.91
CA GLU A 420 16.47 28.13 5.55
C GLU A 420 17.63 29.11 5.83
N ASP A 421 18.75 28.60 6.35
CA ASP A 421 19.97 29.39 6.56
C ASP A 421 20.57 29.88 5.23
N PHE A 422 20.64 29.04 4.19
CA PHE A 422 21.06 29.47 2.83
C PHE A 422 20.15 30.54 2.24
N PHE A 423 18.83 30.42 2.45
CA PHE A 423 17.82 31.36 1.94
C PHE A 423 17.94 32.75 2.60
N GLN A 424 18.43 32.85 3.83
CA GLN A 424 18.76 34.15 4.44
C GLN A 424 19.82 34.91 3.64
N GLY A 425 20.81 34.23 3.06
CA GLY A 425 21.76 34.85 2.14
C GLY A 425 21.13 35.15 0.78
N CYS A 426 20.32 34.23 0.25
CA CYS A 426 19.67 34.39 -1.05
C CYS A 426 18.69 35.58 -1.10
N ARG A 427 18.12 36.03 0.02
CA ARG A 427 17.28 37.25 0.08
C ARG A 427 18.05 38.55 -0.28
N ASN A 428 19.37 38.54 -0.23
CA ASN A 428 20.22 39.67 -0.66
C ASN A 428 20.55 39.63 -2.18
N ILE A 429 20.00 38.66 -2.92
CA ILE A 429 20.17 38.53 -4.37
C ILE A 429 19.02 39.23 -5.09
N ALA A 430 19.35 40.12 -6.02
CA ALA A 430 18.39 40.86 -6.82
C ALA A 430 17.88 40.01 -8.01
N PHE A 431 16.97 39.09 -7.73
CA PHE A 431 16.25 38.32 -8.75
C PHE A 431 15.43 39.23 -9.67
N VAL A 432 15.35 38.88 -10.95
CA VAL A 432 14.50 39.56 -11.93
C VAL A 432 13.13 38.86 -11.95
N LYS A 433 12.06 39.66 -11.82
CA LYS A 433 10.69 39.14 -11.85
C LYS A 433 10.29 38.85 -13.29
N GLU A 434 9.83 37.62 -13.56
CA GLU A 434 9.24 37.26 -14.85
C GLU A 434 7.87 37.92 -15.01
N GLU A 435 7.71 38.80 -15.99
CA GLU A 435 6.46 39.52 -16.24
C GLU A 435 5.34 38.64 -16.86
N THR A 436 5.64 37.39 -17.21
CA THR A 436 4.77 36.49 -17.99
C THR A 436 4.31 35.23 -17.24
N GLY A 437 4.52 35.15 -15.93
CA GLY A 437 3.96 34.07 -15.09
C GLY A 437 2.45 34.20 -14.92
N GLY A 438 1.68 33.26 -15.49
CA GLY A 438 0.24 33.17 -15.21
C GLY A 438 -0.04 32.92 -13.72
N SER A 439 -1.24 33.28 -13.25
CA SER A 439 -1.69 33.33 -11.83
C SER A 439 -1.57 32.04 -10.98
N GLN A 440 -0.84 31.00 -11.42
CA GLN A 440 -0.67 29.71 -10.73
C GLN A 440 0.80 29.25 -10.60
N SER A 441 1.80 29.97 -11.10
CA SER A 441 3.21 29.65 -10.84
C SER A 441 3.67 30.16 -9.47
N ASP A 442 4.28 29.29 -8.66
CA ASP A 442 5.01 29.70 -7.44
C ASP A 442 6.19 30.61 -7.84
N SER A 443 6.58 31.56 -6.99
CA SER A 443 7.65 32.52 -7.30
C SER A 443 8.80 32.43 -6.30
N ILE A 444 10.02 32.73 -6.74
CA ILE A 444 11.18 32.62 -5.85
C ILE A 444 11.07 33.52 -4.61
N ASP A 445 10.54 34.74 -4.76
CA ASP A 445 10.25 35.65 -3.64
C ASP A 445 9.31 34.97 -2.62
N ALA A 446 8.17 34.44 -3.08
CA ALA A 446 7.19 33.80 -2.20
C ALA A 446 7.74 32.53 -1.53
N VAL A 447 8.60 31.79 -2.22
CA VAL A 447 9.34 30.65 -1.66
C VAL A 447 10.27 31.10 -0.54
N LEU A 448 11.12 32.11 -0.79
CA LEU A 448 12.05 32.64 0.19
C LEU A 448 11.32 33.19 1.42
N ASP A 449 10.21 33.90 1.24
CA ASP A 449 9.44 34.49 2.35
C ASP A 449 8.74 33.45 3.23
N THR A 450 8.21 32.37 2.63
CA THR A 450 7.37 31.39 3.36
C THR A 450 8.07 30.07 3.70
N TRP A 451 9.37 29.94 3.43
CA TRP A 451 10.12 28.69 3.67
C TRP A 451 10.15 28.22 5.13
N SER A 452 10.35 29.13 6.09
CA SER A 452 10.42 28.79 7.52
C SER A 452 9.13 28.14 8.04
N ALA A 453 7.97 28.46 7.43
CA ALA A 453 6.69 27.90 7.81
C ALA A 453 6.61 26.37 7.63
N TYR A 454 7.40 25.75 6.75
CA TYR A 454 7.47 24.29 6.67
C TYR A 454 8.01 23.65 7.95
N ARG A 455 8.92 24.34 8.65
CA ARG A 455 9.42 23.92 9.97
C ARG A 455 8.46 24.38 11.08
N GLU A 456 8.06 25.64 11.06
CA GLU A 456 7.40 26.29 12.21
C GLU A 456 5.89 26.08 12.29
N ASP A 457 5.20 26.00 11.16
CA ASP A 457 3.76 25.74 11.10
C ASP A 457 3.49 24.28 10.72
N VAL A 458 4.09 23.79 9.64
CA VAL A 458 3.74 22.49 9.07
C VAL A 458 4.37 21.34 9.86
N PHE A 459 5.68 21.38 10.14
CA PHE A 459 6.31 20.33 10.95
C PHE A 459 5.93 20.46 12.43
N ASN A 460 6.25 21.58 13.09
CA ASN A 460 6.04 21.70 14.54
C ASN A 460 4.57 21.47 14.95
N LYS A 461 3.60 22.15 14.32
CA LYS A 461 2.20 22.11 14.77
C LYS A 461 1.42 20.92 14.18
N LEU A 462 1.56 20.64 12.88
CA LEU A 462 0.76 19.58 12.23
C LEU A 462 1.38 18.17 12.36
N TYR A 463 2.64 18.03 12.78
CA TYR A 463 3.31 16.74 12.92
C TYR A 463 3.99 16.52 14.28
N ALA A 464 4.82 17.45 14.76
CA ALA A 464 5.60 17.27 15.98
C ALA A 464 4.73 17.28 17.25
N GLU A 465 3.80 18.23 17.38
CA GLU A 465 2.81 18.26 18.49
C GLU A 465 2.00 16.94 18.59
N PRO A 466 1.37 16.42 17.50
CA PRO A 466 0.75 15.10 17.52
C PRO A 466 1.70 13.94 17.82
N LEU A 467 2.97 14.01 17.41
CA LEU A 467 3.99 12.99 17.69
C LEU A 467 4.37 12.97 19.17
N ILE A 468 4.61 14.14 19.78
CA ILE A 468 4.86 14.30 21.22
C ILE A 468 3.69 13.72 22.02
N TYR A 469 2.46 14.08 21.64
CA TYR A 469 1.27 13.55 22.28
C TYR A 469 1.18 12.02 22.16
N PHE A 470 1.38 11.47 20.96
CA PHE A 470 1.36 10.03 20.71
C PHE A 470 2.42 9.27 21.53
N ALA A 471 3.66 9.75 21.57
CA ALA A 471 4.74 9.18 22.37
C ALA A 471 4.44 9.22 23.88
N ASN A 472 3.94 10.35 24.39
CA ASN A 472 3.56 10.48 25.81
C ASN A 472 2.42 9.52 26.21
N GLN A 473 1.43 9.31 25.33
CA GLN A 473 0.36 8.35 25.60
C GLN A 473 0.88 6.91 25.63
N ILE A 474 1.72 6.49 24.68
CA ILE A 474 2.35 5.15 24.70
C ILE A 474 3.21 4.95 25.96
N TYR A 475 3.96 5.97 26.38
CA TYR A 475 4.77 5.90 27.59
C TYR A 475 3.91 5.73 28.87
N SER A 476 2.72 6.32 28.88
CA SER A 476 1.81 6.36 30.04
C SER A 476 0.80 5.19 30.08
N GLN A 477 0.43 4.62 28.93
CA GLN A 477 -0.64 3.64 28.78
C GLN A 477 -0.18 2.49 27.87
N SER A 478 -0.06 1.29 28.44
CA SER A 478 0.50 0.11 27.74
C SER A 478 -0.40 -0.47 26.64
N ASP A 479 -1.71 -0.18 26.65
CA ASP A 479 -2.67 -0.63 25.64
C ASP A 479 -2.97 0.42 24.56
N PHE A 480 -2.47 1.66 24.71
CA PHE A 480 -2.82 2.79 23.86
C PHE A 480 -2.56 2.56 22.37
N GLU A 481 -1.42 1.99 21.99
CA GLU A 481 -1.09 1.68 20.60
C GLU A 481 -2.12 0.72 19.96
N SER A 482 -2.64 -0.22 20.75
CA SER A 482 -3.64 -1.19 20.32
C SER A 482 -5.07 -0.61 20.25
N SER A 483 -5.31 0.50 20.95
CA SER A 483 -6.62 1.16 21.03
C SER A 483 -7.07 1.74 19.68
N ALA A 484 -8.38 1.96 19.52
CA ALA A 484 -8.91 2.62 18.33
C ALA A 484 -8.37 4.05 18.16
N PHE A 485 -8.11 4.75 19.27
CA PHE A 485 -7.61 6.13 19.28
C PHE A 485 -6.11 6.19 18.95
N GLY A 486 -5.28 5.29 19.50
CA GLY A 486 -3.87 5.17 19.11
C GLY A 486 -3.71 4.84 17.63
N LYS A 487 -4.48 3.88 17.12
CA LYS A 487 -4.55 3.53 15.68
C LYS A 487 -4.95 4.72 14.80
N LYS A 488 -5.86 5.58 15.26
CA LYS A 488 -6.25 6.82 14.57
C LYS A 488 -5.12 7.85 14.59
N SER A 489 -4.50 8.07 15.75
CA SER A 489 -3.39 9.02 15.92
C SER A 489 -2.18 8.70 15.02
N ILE A 490 -1.72 7.44 15.00
CA ILE A 490 -0.61 7.05 14.10
C ILE A 490 -1.01 7.12 12.62
N THR A 491 -2.25 6.73 12.26
CA THR A 491 -2.75 6.85 10.88
C THR A 491 -2.77 8.31 10.43
N ASN A 492 -3.16 9.24 11.32
CA ASN A 492 -3.16 10.68 11.03
C ASN A 492 -1.74 11.24 10.85
N LEU A 493 -0.80 10.89 11.73
CA LEU A 493 0.61 11.27 11.62
C LEU A 493 1.21 10.87 10.25
N LEU A 494 1.00 9.62 9.84
CA LEU A 494 1.51 9.12 8.56
C LEU A 494 0.86 9.80 7.35
N TRP A 495 -0.43 10.12 7.42
CA TRP A 495 -1.09 10.90 6.37
C TRP A 495 -0.56 12.34 6.27
N GLN A 496 -0.31 13.03 7.40
CA GLN A 496 0.27 14.38 7.37
C GLN A 496 1.70 14.36 6.82
N ALA A 497 2.53 13.39 7.23
CA ALA A 497 3.84 13.18 6.62
C ALA A 497 3.74 13.02 5.10
N GLN A 498 2.81 12.19 4.61
CA GLN A 498 2.64 11.95 3.18
C GLN A 498 2.13 13.18 2.40
N TYR A 499 1.19 13.96 2.95
CA TYR A 499 0.65 15.12 2.22
C TYR A 499 1.61 16.28 2.10
N GLN A 500 2.37 16.55 3.16
CA GLN A 500 3.17 17.77 3.24
C GLN A 500 4.60 17.54 2.78
N PHE A 501 5.19 16.39 3.12
CA PHE A 501 6.64 16.15 3.01
C PHE A 501 6.99 15.00 2.08
N LEU A 502 6.38 13.82 2.25
CA LEU A 502 6.87 12.54 1.74
C LEU A 502 5.87 11.87 0.78
N PRO A 503 5.74 12.33 -0.47
CA PRO A 503 4.68 11.91 -1.38
C PRO A 503 4.68 10.40 -1.68
N GLN A 504 5.86 9.76 -1.67
CA GLN A 504 6.01 8.33 -1.97
C GLN A 504 5.79 7.42 -0.74
N LEU A 505 5.48 7.99 0.43
CA LEU A 505 5.28 7.24 1.67
C LEU A 505 4.12 6.24 1.53
N LYS A 506 4.42 4.94 1.59
CA LYS A 506 3.43 3.86 1.48
C LYS A 506 3.24 3.22 2.84
N PHE A 507 2.04 3.37 3.40
CA PHE A 507 1.64 2.70 4.64
C PHE A 507 0.25 2.09 4.50
N LYS A 508 -0.06 1.09 5.33
CA LYS A 508 -1.40 0.53 5.46
C LYS A 508 -2.14 1.35 6.53
N PRO A 509 -3.18 2.13 6.19
CA PRO A 509 -3.92 2.89 7.20
C PRO A 509 -4.61 1.92 8.17
N LEU A 510 -4.54 2.20 9.47
CA LEU A 510 -5.15 1.36 10.51
C LEU A 510 -6.62 1.75 10.77
N VAL A 511 -7.05 2.89 10.24
CA VAL A 511 -8.40 3.44 10.30
C VAL A 511 -8.78 3.95 8.90
N LEU A 512 -10.06 3.80 8.51
CA LEU A 512 -10.56 4.20 7.18
C LEU A 512 -10.66 5.72 6.99
N GLU A 513 -10.75 6.48 8.09
CA GLU A 513 -10.82 7.93 8.08
C GLU A 513 -9.50 8.54 7.59
N ARG A 514 -9.59 9.34 6.54
CA ARG A 514 -8.48 10.12 6.00
C ARG A 514 -8.53 11.52 6.63
N PRO A 515 -7.48 12.02 7.32
CA PRO A 515 -7.51 13.34 7.93
C PRO A 515 -7.58 14.43 6.86
N VAL A 516 -8.16 15.57 7.25
CA VAL A 516 -8.17 16.79 6.43
C VAL A 516 -6.73 17.31 6.31
N ASN A 517 -6.42 17.90 5.16
CA ASN A 517 -5.19 18.65 4.98
C ASN A 517 -5.47 20.11 5.38
N ASP A 518 -5.06 20.48 6.59
CA ASP A 518 -5.27 21.83 7.15
C ASP A 518 -4.10 22.80 6.84
N SER A 519 -3.10 22.36 6.07
CA SER A 519 -1.99 23.22 5.65
C SER A 519 -2.45 24.25 4.64
N LYS A 520 -2.13 25.52 4.93
CA LYS A 520 -2.33 26.66 4.00
C LYS A 520 -1.20 26.78 2.97
N TYR A 521 -0.13 26.02 3.11
CA TYR A 521 1.07 26.09 2.27
C TYR A 521 1.04 25.01 1.18
N PRO A 522 1.61 25.28 -0.02
CA PRO A 522 1.84 24.23 -1.02
C PRO A 522 2.67 23.09 -0.41
N PRO A 523 2.44 21.81 -0.76
CA PRO A 523 3.27 20.72 -0.26
C PRO A 523 4.76 20.91 -0.58
N LEU A 524 5.64 20.63 0.39
CA LEU A 524 7.09 20.84 0.28
C LEU A 524 7.67 20.15 -0.96
N TYR A 525 7.22 18.93 -1.24
CA TYR A 525 7.69 18.12 -2.35
C TYR A 525 7.46 18.76 -3.73
N LYS A 526 6.44 19.62 -3.88
CA LYS A 526 6.25 20.41 -5.11
C LYS A 526 7.15 21.64 -5.15
N ARG A 527 7.31 22.30 -4.00
CA ARG A 527 8.10 23.53 -3.90
C ARG A 527 9.60 23.26 -4.06
N ILE A 528 10.12 22.12 -3.59
CA ILE A 528 11.52 21.75 -3.80
C ILE A 528 11.81 21.36 -5.25
N ASP A 529 10.88 20.72 -5.98
CA ASP A 529 11.00 20.47 -7.42
C ASP A 529 11.08 21.80 -8.21
N PHE A 530 10.24 22.78 -7.84
CA PHE A 530 10.32 24.15 -8.37
C PHE A 530 11.68 24.82 -8.06
N ILE A 531 12.13 24.80 -6.79
CA ILE A 531 13.43 25.39 -6.40
C ILE A 531 14.58 24.75 -7.19
N ARG A 532 14.59 23.42 -7.30
CA ARG A 532 15.64 22.68 -8.03
C ARG A 532 15.68 23.12 -9.49
N LYS A 533 14.52 23.20 -10.17
CA LYS A 533 14.42 23.66 -11.56
C LYS A 533 14.87 25.11 -11.71
N TYR A 534 14.25 26.04 -10.98
CA TYR A 534 14.55 27.47 -11.04
C TYR A 534 16.03 27.78 -10.77
N PHE A 535 16.62 27.22 -9.70
CA PHE A 535 18.04 27.45 -9.43
C PHE A 535 18.98 26.70 -10.38
N THR A 536 18.56 25.60 -11.03
CA THR A 536 19.36 24.99 -12.10
C THR A 536 19.47 25.93 -13.28
N ASP A 537 18.36 26.54 -13.70
CA ASP A 537 18.34 27.48 -14.83
C ASP A 537 19.16 28.75 -14.52
N VAL A 538 19.01 29.31 -13.32
CA VAL A 538 19.82 30.46 -12.86
C VAL A 538 21.31 30.12 -12.76
N ALA A 539 21.67 28.95 -12.22
CA ALA A 539 23.07 28.51 -12.10
C ALA A 539 23.71 28.31 -13.48
N ASN A 540 23.01 27.66 -14.41
CA ASN A 540 23.47 27.45 -15.79
C ASN A 540 23.68 28.79 -16.52
N ALA A 541 22.77 29.76 -16.34
CA ALA A 541 22.90 31.10 -16.91
C ALA A 541 24.11 31.86 -16.32
N CYS A 542 24.39 31.70 -15.03
CA CYS A 542 25.60 32.24 -14.41
C CYS A 542 26.87 31.58 -14.98
N ASP A 543 26.91 30.24 -15.10
CA ASP A 543 28.07 29.51 -15.59
C ASP A 543 28.45 29.85 -17.04
N ALA A 544 27.45 30.05 -17.92
CA ALA A 544 27.67 30.45 -19.30
C ALA A 544 28.53 31.74 -19.43
N VAL A 545 28.37 32.70 -18.51
CA VAL A 545 29.05 34.01 -18.55
C VAL A 545 30.05 34.22 -17.41
N ALA A 546 30.30 33.21 -16.56
CA ALA A 546 31.18 33.32 -15.38
C ALA A 546 32.63 33.69 -15.73
N HIS A 547 33.13 33.22 -16.88
CA HIS A 547 34.50 33.47 -17.36
C HIS A 547 34.76 34.95 -17.71
N VAL A 548 33.73 35.70 -18.09
CA VAL A 548 33.78 37.16 -18.37
C VAL A 548 33.05 38.00 -17.32
N ARG A 549 32.36 37.37 -16.37
CA ARG A 549 31.42 38.02 -15.43
C ARG A 549 30.37 38.89 -16.14
N GLY A 550 29.79 38.33 -17.20
CA GLY A 550 28.74 38.97 -17.99
C GLY A 550 27.42 39.13 -17.25
N THR A 551 26.48 39.84 -17.86
CA THR A 551 25.11 40.00 -17.35
C THR A 551 24.35 38.68 -17.37
N VAL A 552 23.46 38.47 -16.38
CA VAL A 552 22.58 37.30 -16.28
C VAL A 552 21.14 37.80 -16.21
N ASP A 553 20.27 37.33 -17.10
CA ASP A 553 18.92 37.89 -17.25
C ASP A 553 18.00 37.66 -16.04
N SER A 554 18.25 36.61 -15.26
CA SER A 554 17.47 36.23 -14.08
C SER A 554 17.97 36.83 -12.76
N VAL A 555 19.20 37.34 -12.70
CA VAL A 555 19.82 37.88 -11.47
C VAL A 555 20.67 39.11 -11.82
N LYS A 556 20.37 40.25 -11.18
CA LYS A 556 21.06 41.53 -11.47
C LYS A 556 22.47 41.63 -10.86
N ASN A 557 22.72 40.95 -9.73
CA ASN A 557 23.98 41.04 -8.99
C ASN A 557 24.69 39.70 -8.72
N PRO A 558 24.90 38.82 -9.73
CA PRO A 558 25.45 37.47 -9.51
C PRO A 558 26.93 37.47 -9.10
N TRP A 559 27.68 38.52 -9.47
CA TRP A 559 29.12 38.64 -9.20
C TRP A 559 29.46 39.47 -7.95
N GLU A 560 28.46 40.06 -7.30
CA GLU A 560 28.67 40.73 -6.01
C GLU A 560 29.01 39.71 -4.93
N HIS A 561 29.74 40.18 -3.91
CA HIS A 561 30.03 39.39 -2.73
C HIS A 561 28.73 39.04 -2.02
N TYR A 562 28.52 37.78 -1.65
CA TYR A 562 27.29 37.39 -0.97
C TYR A 562 27.19 38.07 0.40
N ARG A 563 25.95 38.23 0.89
CA ARG A 563 25.67 38.86 2.18
C ARG A 563 24.62 38.08 2.96
N PHE A 564 24.86 37.93 4.26
CA PHE A 564 23.89 37.48 5.24
C PHE A 564 23.69 38.63 6.25
N ASP A 565 22.45 39.05 6.48
CA ASP A 565 22.17 40.16 7.40
C ASP A 565 22.37 39.78 8.87
N ILE A 566 22.21 38.48 9.18
CA ILE A 566 22.48 37.89 10.48
C ILE A 566 23.38 36.67 10.25
N PRO A 567 24.57 36.59 10.87
CA PRO A 567 25.44 35.42 10.77
C PRO A 567 24.76 34.16 11.34
N ASN A 568 24.65 33.13 10.52
CA ASN A 568 24.04 31.84 10.86
C ASN A 568 25.09 30.70 10.75
N GLU A 569 24.70 29.44 10.94
CA GLU A 569 25.68 28.34 10.92
C GLU A 569 26.24 28.07 9.52
N ILE A 570 25.43 28.29 8.48
CA ILE A 570 25.87 28.18 7.09
C ILE A 570 26.80 29.32 6.72
N SER A 571 26.47 30.58 7.03
CA SER A 571 27.31 31.73 6.65
C SER A 571 28.72 31.60 7.20
N LYS A 572 28.88 31.29 8.50
CA LYS A 572 30.17 31.07 9.15
C LYS A 572 31.02 29.99 8.45
N ARG A 573 30.37 28.91 8.00
CA ARG A 573 31.05 27.78 7.35
C ARG A 573 31.35 28.05 5.88
N LEU A 574 30.46 28.73 5.16
CA LEU A 574 30.69 29.22 3.79
C LEU A 574 31.85 30.23 3.74
N ASP A 575 31.93 31.15 4.70
CA ASP A 575 32.98 32.17 4.74
C ASP A 575 34.39 31.56 4.78
N VAL A 576 34.54 30.44 5.49
CA VAL A 576 35.78 29.64 5.55
C VAL A 576 36.00 28.81 4.27
N LEU A 577 34.93 28.31 3.64
CA LEU A 577 35.01 27.44 2.46
C LEU A 577 35.24 28.18 1.14
N LEU A 578 34.61 29.35 0.97
CA LEU A 578 34.67 30.21 -0.21
C LEU A 578 35.65 31.37 -0.04
N GLY A 579 36.15 31.59 1.18
CA GLY A 579 37.17 32.59 1.48
C GLY A 579 36.61 34.01 1.47
N ALA A 580 35.50 34.27 2.18
CA ALA A 580 34.83 35.58 2.23
C ALA A 580 35.70 36.72 2.80
N GLN A 581 36.80 36.40 3.49
CA GLN A 581 37.80 37.40 3.88
C GLN A 581 38.58 37.96 2.68
N ASN A 582 38.56 37.27 1.53
CA ASN A 582 39.12 37.77 0.28
C ASN A 582 38.15 38.76 -0.38
N THR A 583 38.44 40.04 -0.25
CA THR A 583 37.69 41.15 -0.87
C THR A 583 38.18 41.50 -2.28
N THR A 584 39.18 40.80 -2.81
CA THR A 584 39.68 41.05 -4.17
C THR A 584 38.71 40.54 -5.23
N ALA A 585 38.86 41.03 -6.47
CA ALA A 585 38.03 40.61 -7.58
C ALA A 585 38.01 39.08 -7.77
N THR A 586 39.08 38.34 -7.47
CA THR A 586 39.15 36.88 -7.66
C THR A 586 38.50 36.05 -6.54
N THR A 587 37.70 36.66 -5.65
CA THR A 587 36.97 35.94 -4.61
C THR A 587 35.97 34.92 -5.16
N ASN A 588 35.80 33.81 -4.45
CA ASN A 588 34.78 32.81 -4.71
C ASN A 588 33.50 33.05 -3.88
N ALA A 589 33.49 34.03 -2.98
CA ALA A 589 32.36 34.35 -2.12
C ALA A 589 31.29 35.21 -2.84
N THR A 590 30.84 34.77 -4.02
CA THR A 590 29.87 35.49 -4.86
C THR A 590 28.44 34.97 -4.72
N ASN A 591 27.46 35.80 -5.06
CA ASN A 591 26.05 35.40 -5.14
C ASN A 591 25.81 34.19 -6.07
N ALA A 592 26.51 34.13 -7.21
CA ALA A 592 26.45 32.98 -8.13
C ALA A 592 26.90 31.67 -7.46
N ASN A 593 27.96 31.70 -6.63
CA ASN A 593 28.41 30.51 -5.91
C ASN A 593 27.48 30.18 -4.72
N LEU A 594 26.90 31.18 -4.04
CA LEU A 594 25.86 30.95 -3.05
C LEU A 594 24.66 30.22 -3.67
N LEU A 595 24.18 30.64 -4.84
CA LEU A 595 23.08 29.99 -5.57
C LEU A 595 23.41 28.54 -5.93
N LYS A 596 24.62 28.25 -6.45
CA LYS A 596 25.06 26.88 -6.75
C LYS A 596 25.10 25.99 -5.52
N TYR A 597 25.60 26.51 -4.40
CA TYR A 597 25.66 25.75 -3.15
C TYR A 597 24.24 25.47 -2.63
N THR A 598 23.35 26.47 -2.66
CA THR A 598 21.92 26.32 -2.33
C THR A 598 21.23 25.29 -3.22
N LEU A 599 21.46 25.32 -4.54
CA LEU A 599 20.95 24.34 -5.51
C LEU A 599 21.40 22.92 -5.15
N CYS A 600 22.69 22.73 -4.85
CA CYS A 600 23.22 21.41 -4.47
C CYS A 600 22.52 20.85 -3.23
N ILE A 601 22.24 21.67 -2.20
CA ILE A 601 21.51 21.21 -1.01
C ILE A 601 20.02 20.98 -1.31
N ALA A 602 19.40 21.87 -2.09
CA ALA A 602 18.00 21.72 -2.51
C ALA A 602 17.78 20.44 -3.32
N ALA A 603 18.73 20.08 -4.21
CA ALA A 603 18.70 18.84 -4.97
C ALA A 603 18.79 17.60 -4.07
N VAL A 604 19.56 17.63 -2.97
CA VAL A 604 19.60 16.53 -1.99
C VAL A 604 18.24 16.35 -1.31
N LEU A 605 17.59 17.44 -0.89
CA LEU A 605 16.24 17.37 -0.31
C LEU A 605 15.20 16.86 -1.33
N ASP A 606 15.26 17.34 -2.58
CA ASP A 606 14.41 16.86 -3.66
C ASP A 606 14.60 15.36 -3.91
N TRP A 607 15.84 14.87 -4.02
CA TRP A 607 16.13 13.44 -4.11
C TRP A 607 15.61 12.67 -2.89
N TRP A 608 15.82 13.19 -1.69
CA TRP A 608 15.38 12.53 -0.46
C TRP A 608 13.86 12.29 -0.45
N ILE A 609 13.05 13.30 -0.80
CA ILE A 609 11.58 13.22 -0.66
C ILE A 609 10.81 12.84 -1.92
N ASN A 610 11.26 13.24 -3.12
CA ASN A 610 10.51 12.94 -4.36
C ASN A 610 10.86 11.58 -4.98
N ASN A 611 12.06 11.06 -4.75
CA ASN A 611 12.51 9.80 -5.36
C ASN A 611 11.96 8.58 -4.59
N PRO A 612 11.21 7.67 -5.24
CA PRO A 612 10.69 6.47 -4.56
C PRO A 612 11.77 5.46 -4.14
N ASP A 613 12.97 5.54 -4.73
CA ASP A 613 14.12 4.68 -4.44
C ASP A 613 15.12 5.33 -3.46
N SER A 614 14.78 6.48 -2.85
CA SER A 614 15.61 7.09 -1.81
C SER A 614 15.55 6.25 -0.50
N PRO A 615 16.58 6.34 0.37
CA PRO A 615 16.53 5.66 1.66
C PRO A 615 15.39 6.13 2.57
N ALA A 616 14.79 7.29 2.31
CA ALA A 616 13.62 7.79 3.04
C ALA A 616 12.45 6.79 3.06
N TYR A 617 12.39 5.90 2.06
CA TYR A 617 11.32 4.92 1.87
C TYR A 617 11.77 3.47 2.09
N SER A 618 12.98 3.23 2.60
CA SER A 618 13.55 1.88 2.77
C SER A 618 13.12 1.15 4.05
N VAL A 619 12.52 1.85 5.02
CA VAL A 619 12.19 1.33 6.36
C VAL A 619 10.66 1.36 6.59
N PRO A 620 10.07 0.42 7.35
CA PRO A 620 8.65 0.47 7.67
C PRO A 620 8.23 1.80 8.33
N PRO A 621 7.18 2.46 7.82
CA PRO A 621 6.81 3.83 8.23
C PRO A 621 6.27 3.92 9.66
N THR A 622 6.04 2.80 10.35
CA THR A 622 5.52 2.75 11.72
C THR A 622 6.53 3.17 12.78
N GLN A 623 7.84 3.20 12.47
CA GLN A 623 8.89 3.62 13.40
C GLN A 623 8.99 5.16 13.49
N VAL A 624 7.93 5.83 13.96
CA VAL A 624 7.87 7.31 13.94
C VAL A 624 8.63 7.97 15.10
N TYR A 625 8.76 7.29 16.25
CA TYR A 625 9.41 7.78 17.47
C TYR A 625 10.55 6.85 17.93
N ARG A 626 11.49 7.36 18.72
CA ARG A 626 12.62 6.59 19.30
C ARG A 626 12.15 5.59 20.33
N ILE A 627 12.79 4.43 20.36
CA ILE A 627 12.54 3.39 21.36
C ILE A 627 13.81 3.22 22.19
N SER A 628 13.67 3.28 23.51
CA SER A 628 14.71 3.01 24.50
C SER A 628 15.09 1.52 24.48
N GLU A 629 16.39 1.22 24.40
CA GLU A 629 16.88 -0.17 24.44
C GLU A 629 16.74 -0.82 25.83
N GLU A 630 16.66 -0.03 26.89
CA GLU A 630 16.60 -0.54 28.27
C GLU A 630 15.23 -1.10 28.66
N ASP A 631 14.15 -0.44 28.21
CA ASP A 631 12.77 -0.72 28.64
C ASP A 631 11.76 -0.83 27.50
N GLY A 632 12.17 -0.63 26.24
CA GLY A 632 11.31 -0.73 25.06
C GLY A 632 10.28 0.39 24.93
N LYS A 633 10.40 1.47 25.71
CA LYS A 633 9.44 2.59 25.72
C LYS A 633 9.86 3.75 24.81
N PRO A 634 8.95 4.71 24.53
CA PRO A 634 9.31 5.97 23.88
C PRO A 634 10.46 6.68 24.60
N GLN A 635 11.54 6.96 23.88
CA GLN A 635 12.68 7.72 24.37
C GLN A 635 12.54 9.19 23.94
N PHE A 636 12.56 10.10 24.91
CA PHE A 636 12.28 11.52 24.68
C PHE A 636 13.51 12.36 24.28
N SER A 637 14.72 11.86 24.51
CA SER A 637 15.97 12.48 24.04
C SER A 637 17.13 11.48 24.09
N VAL A 638 18.22 11.83 23.40
CA VAL A 638 19.52 11.16 23.49
C VAL A 638 20.61 12.21 23.78
N PRO A 639 21.80 11.82 24.27
CA PRO A 639 22.88 12.78 24.53
C PRO A 639 23.29 13.58 23.29
N GLU A 640 23.53 14.88 23.49
CA GLU A 640 24.00 15.79 22.44
C GLU A 640 25.52 15.66 22.21
N ARG A 641 25.97 15.92 20.97
CA ARG A 641 27.41 16.09 20.65
C ARG A 641 27.86 17.53 20.96
N HIS A 642 29.13 17.73 21.26
CA HIS A 642 29.68 19.08 21.52
C HIS A 642 30.99 19.36 20.73
N ASP A 643 31.29 18.54 19.73
CA ASP A 643 32.52 18.54 18.93
C ASP A 643 32.35 19.12 17.50
N GLN A 644 31.14 19.46 17.07
CA GLN A 644 30.79 19.84 15.68
C GLN A 644 31.69 20.92 15.08
N ASN A 645 31.99 21.97 15.85
CA ASN A 645 32.82 23.09 15.40
C ASN A 645 34.32 22.73 15.35
N LYS A 646 34.76 21.80 16.22
CA LYS A 646 36.12 21.24 16.18
C LYS A 646 36.29 20.37 14.94
N LEU A 647 35.34 19.47 14.66
CA LEU A 647 35.34 18.62 13.47
C LEU A 647 35.37 19.42 12.18
N PHE A 648 34.57 20.50 12.08
CA PHE A 648 34.63 21.41 10.95
C PHE A 648 36.03 22.04 10.80
N ALA A 649 36.60 22.59 11.87
CA ALA A 649 37.94 23.17 11.82
C ALA A 649 39.04 22.16 11.45
N GLU A 650 38.94 20.91 11.93
CA GLU A 650 39.88 19.83 11.63
C GLU A 650 39.75 19.37 10.17
N ALA A 651 38.53 19.15 9.66
CA ALA A 651 38.28 18.83 8.26
C ALA A 651 38.81 19.90 7.30
N ILE A 652 38.64 21.20 7.64
CA ILE A 652 39.20 22.30 6.87
C ILE A 652 40.74 22.26 6.86
N ARG A 653 41.39 22.07 8.02
CA ARG A 653 42.87 21.94 8.11
C ARG A 653 43.38 20.78 7.26
N SER A 654 42.77 19.60 7.36
CA SER A 654 43.14 18.42 6.57
C SER A 654 42.96 18.65 5.07
N ALA A 655 41.91 19.36 4.65
CA ALA A 655 41.69 19.71 3.25
C ALA A 655 42.72 20.72 2.68
N TYR A 656 43.32 21.56 3.53
CA TYR A 656 44.45 22.41 3.14
C TYR A 656 45.77 21.63 3.10
N GLN A 657 46.00 20.72 4.06
CA GLN A 657 47.20 19.87 4.09
C GLN A 657 47.27 18.91 2.89
N ASN A 658 46.13 18.36 2.46
CA ASN A 658 46.05 17.46 1.28
C ASN A 658 46.11 18.20 -0.08
N LYS A 659 46.25 19.53 -0.07
CA LYS A 659 46.42 20.37 -1.28
C LYS A 659 47.81 21.00 -1.39
N SER A 660 48.66 20.81 -0.38
CA SER A 660 50.07 21.19 -0.37
C SER A 660 50.97 19.98 -0.65
#